data_AF-A0A261A6L8-F1
#
_entry.id   AF-A0A261A6L8-F1
#
_cell.length_a   1.000
_cell.length_b   1.000
_cell.length_c   1.000
_cell.angle_alpha   90.00
_cell.angle_beta   90.00
_cell.angle_gamma   90.00
#
_symmetry.space_group_name_H-M   'P 1'
#
loop_
_entity.id
_entity.type
_entity.pdbx_description
1 polymer ?
#
loop_
_entity_poly.entity_id
_entity_poly.type
_entity_poly.pdbx_seq_one_letter_code
_entity_poly.pdbx_strand_id
1 'polypeptide(L)'
;MTYVYQLLPPSKLNHQITNIQIHWSTRAIHLELSFLQAPNLYFLEYKEEENDPKCTQLVSQRYGETENEMTIEDKDFVSVFYEDIRFILMNQKTILGTFSINVQTEEEYRKYWNTRNEFKQLMPLCQWIRETVEIKGEKIQVVRFFMHGNVDQSIVMESCLDRKILTTINLNVEDDLRKVVELDHWRSEEKKRFEVLVNFYGTVGSEEEMNVVIEPSKICELLKIPFLWDDTRRIKHQILLAADEKIEIRLTEGVDDLEFYRKSVHPHIVTTFGNGFQHKISRVQGDRSNWMRVFTNTTILEVILDYAQCFGINNLRRTCHPIQVTIDYLKPSPMIDSLYIGLPESNKLTCLIELGNGIERSVHYDQQEHTCVVRMRVDRMEFPGESYQNLFLKHLKENLKFQRAPMKEIHFDYFYMVEAADFSKFLKLVEEYLKTRNQAIRVKKFIMTTSTQDDLVSVIPYLCSRSLKTIEVKSRYEEKLVSGVDKLVALDQWRQAEELLMREDTITTPLGKIGLEGFQKADVLLSTISSRDVFELKTKLLTTSTFQKLKISFNNSTIDGLIYDLLGSPFNITTNKTPYAYYFEYQQDEKIEKNTKIICQRNGITESELEVKDKGFMEIFYEDLKVVLTEHNLLLNFFTINVELEEEYRKYWSTCGVSQNLCDWIRSVINFKKIQVENLKFNGNVDQAISILSCFQNVKTIKLDLRKKDVQLKMLLDSDVWNNFNEFMLDFVLEEVTEDNLSDVKEAFFHSPTFTNISITTAVLDKTPIYKIFGTSFVVHPLLLSLTTQIPISPDGDEQLHISVSKMFQMIHFSRVKNDMEDLLYIPSLPKKEPEFLMVADSGKDSKNDWLMIFANPLILEGILKYANLFGIHLLRKLCHPIRLCVELVKPDPQIKSIFISLEDSTTIDVKVTLKNLHVKLIRYEQEGDGCAISVYRINPQRIAGVDHKNMFLNNLVDNLKGQKSSLEEFRLDFEDSDGSDFLEVFEDTFRNVSIKIKTDKLITTVQNQGDLLKLLPNVSASSLKSINLESSTGEALMLDIDQVSQLEQWRQAEELKMENIVVSTAVRNMEIMHFEKADLVVDQMGSEDVFELKNKLLTFPTFKRLQISFKNSLIDGTFYQLMGAPFTMTIHKNFALHILFLSTRKSITFSRVEISVVPANGFEENRVEN
;
A
#
# COMPACT_ATOMS: atom_id res chain seq x y z
N MET A 1 8.77 33.22 -57.57
CA MET A 1 8.86 33.20 -56.10
C MET A 1 7.78 32.24 -55.63
N THR A 2 8.12 31.25 -54.82
CA THR A 2 7.15 30.33 -54.20
C THR A 2 6.22 31.09 -53.26
N TYR A 3 5.03 30.57 -53.02
CA TYR A 3 3.96 31.26 -52.27
C TYR A 3 4.32 31.41 -50.79
N VAL A 4 5.07 30.44 -50.26
CA VAL A 4 5.78 30.52 -48.97
C VAL A 4 6.60 31.81 -48.80
N TYR A 5 7.18 32.36 -49.88
CA TYR A 5 8.04 33.55 -49.84
C TYR A 5 7.26 34.86 -49.65
N GLN A 6 5.95 34.86 -49.97
CA GLN A 6 5.11 36.04 -49.84
C GLN A 6 4.53 36.19 -48.43
N LEU A 7 4.45 35.09 -47.68
CA LEU A 7 3.85 35.04 -46.34
C LEU A 7 4.90 34.92 -45.22
N LEU A 8 6.10 34.38 -45.49
CA LEU A 8 7.23 34.36 -44.55
C LEU A 8 8.20 35.54 -44.80
N PRO A 9 8.72 36.21 -43.74
CA PRO A 9 9.65 37.33 -43.91
C PRO A 9 10.91 36.93 -44.72
N PRO A 10 11.33 37.69 -45.76
CA PRO A 10 12.46 37.33 -46.63
C PRO A 10 13.80 37.11 -45.90
N SER A 11 13.95 37.69 -44.70
CA SER A 11 15.13 37.52 -43.85
C SER A 11 15.22 36.12 -43.20
N LYS A 12 14.13 35.36 -43.13
CA LYS A 12 14.04 34.11 -42.33
C LYS A 12 14.40 32.83 -43.09
N LEU A 13 14.32 32.80 -44.42
CA LEU A 13 14.68 31.60 -45.22
C LEU A 13 16.21 31.37 -45.36
N ASN A 14 17.03 32.34 -44.96
CA ASN A 14 18.47 32.12 -44.73
C ASN A 14 18.79 31.68 -43.29
N HIS A 15 17.79 31.57 -42.41
CA HIS A 15 17.95 31.17 -41.02
C HIS A 15 17.53 29.70 -40.82
N GLN A 16 18.31 29.04 -39.97
CA GLN A 16 18.45 27.59 -39.82
C GLN A 16 17.14 26.93 -39.38
N ILE A 17 16.38 26.35 -40.32
CA ILE A 17 15.28 25.43 -39.99
C ILE A 17 15.90 24.23 -39.28
N THR A 18 15.32 23.89 -38.13
CA THR A 18 15.78 22.80 -37.27
C THR A 18 14.83 21.61 -37.30
N ASN A 19 13.52 21.80 -37.45
CA ASN A 19 12.57 20.70 -37.59
C ASN A 19 11.53 20.99 -38.66
N ILE A 20 11.10 19.95 -39.35
CA ILE A 20 10.00 19.97 -40.32
C ILE A 20 9.00 18.88 -39.93
N GLN A 21 7.72 19.23 -39.78
CA GLN A 21 6.65 18.25 -39.58
C GLN A 21 5.52 18.48 -40.57
N ILE A 22 5.06 17.42 -41.22
CA ILE A 22 3.98 17.45 -42.19
C ILE A 22 2.85 16.57 -41.67
N HIS A 23 1.64 17.13 -41.59
CA HIS A 23 0.41 16.43 -41.25
C HIS A 23 -0.56 16.54 -42.43
N TRP A 24 -0.89 15.39 -43.03
CA TRP A 24 -1.73 15.33 -44.24
C TRP A 24 -3.11 14.76 -43.90
N SER A 25 -4.17 15.47 -44.29
CA SER A 25 -5.57 15.04 -44.21
C SER A 25 -6.21 14.99 -45.60
N THR A 26 -7.47 14.53 -45.70
CA THR A 26 -8.16 14.33 -46.98
C THR A 26 -8.39 15.60 -47.79
N ARG A 27 -8.48 16.77 -47.13
CA ARG A 27 -8.76 18.08 -47.77
C ARG A 27 -7.85 19.23 -47.31
N ALA A 28 -6.85 18.93 -46.46
CA ALA A 28 -5.90 19.92 -46.00
C ALA A 28 -4.51 19.32 -45.68
N ILE A 29 -3.45 20.10 -45.88
CA ILE A 29 -2.08 19.76 -45.50
C ILE A 29 -1.59 20.81 -44.51
N HIS A 30 -1.09 20.37 -43.35
CA HIS A 30 -0.46 21.22 -42.35
C HIS A 30 1.05 20.99 -42.34
N LEU A 31 1.82 22.06 -42.47
CA LEU A 31 3.28 22.09 -42.47
C LEU A 31 3.76 22.94 -41.29
N GLU A 32 4.51 22.33 -40.38
CA GLU A 32 5.13 22.99 -39.24
C GLU A 32 6.64 23.12 -39.46
N LEU A 33 7.15 24.35 -39.31
CA LEU A 33 8.56 24.69 -39.48
C LEU A 33 9.12 25.29 -38.18
N SER A 34 10.10 24.63 -37.58
CA SER A 34 10.80 25.14 -36.39
C SER A 34 12.14 25.80 -36.75
N PHE A 35 12.44 26.96 -36.17
CA PHE A 35 13.65 27.75 -36.42
C PHE A 35 14.47 27.92 -35.12
N LEU A 36 15.79 28.05 -35.26
CA LEU A 36 16.70 28.25 -34.11
C LEU A 36 16.53 29.62 -33.41
N GLN A 37 15.91 30.61 -34.06
CA GLN A 37 15.78 31.99 -33.55
C GLN A 37 14.35 32.53 -33.67
N ALA A 38 13.91 33.27 -32.63
CA ALA A 38 12.52 33.67 -32.43
C ALA A 38 11.96 34.60 -33.54
N PRO A 39 10.66 34.50 -33.88
CA PRO A 39 9.72 33.44 -33.47
C PRO A 39 10.17 32.06 -34.00
N ASN A 40 10.11 31.06 -33.13
CA ASN A 40 10.76 29.75 -33.29
C ASN A 40 9.89 28.74 -34.07
N LEU A 41 8.64 29.06 -34.39
CA LEU A 41 7.69 28.12 -34.96
C LEU A 41 6.71 28.81 -35.91
N TYR A 42 6.48 28.20 -37.07
CA TYR A 42 5.47 28.62 -38.04
C TYR A 42 4.63 27.42 -38.48
N PHE A 43 3.33 27.62 -38.57
CA PHE A 43 2.35 26.68 -39.09
C PHE A 43 1.82 27.21 -40.43
N LEU A 44 1.86 26.36 -41.44
CA LEU A 44 1.30 26.63 -42.75
C LEU A 44 0.20 25.60 -43.02
N GLU A 45 -0.97 26.05 -43.41
CA GLU A 45 -2.09 25.18 -43.77
C GLU A 45 -2.49 25.43 -45.22
N TYR A 46 -2.61 24.35 -45.99
CA TYR A 46 -3.03 24.35 -47.39
C TYR A 46 -4.36 23.60 -47.45
N LYS A 47 -5.47 24.29 -47.71
CA LYS A 47 -6.83 23.71 -47.68
C LYS A 47 -7.58 23.92 -49.00
N GLU A 48 -8.44 22.96 -49.35
CA GLU A 48 -9.39 23.03 -50.47
C GLU A 48 -10.77 23.46 -49.96
N GLU A 49 -11.43 24.43 -50.59
CA GLU A 49 -12.79 24.83 -50.21
C GLU A 49 -13.86 23.87 -50.80
N GLU A 50 -14.88 23.54 -50.01
CA GLU A 50 -15.84 22.46 -50.32
C GLU A 50 -16.60 22.61 -51.66
N ASN A 51 -16.64 23.80 -52.26
CA ASN A 51 -17.42 24.10 -53.46
C ASN A 51 -16.60 24.74 -54.62
N ASP A 52 -15.29 24.95 -54.47
CA ASP A 52 -14.42 25.56 -55.50
C ASP A 52 -12.99 24.98 -55.34
N PRO A 53 -12.35 24.39 -56.38
CA PRO A 53 -11.03 23.73 -56.26
C PRO A 53 -9.85 24.71 -56.09
N LYS A 54 -10.07 25.87 -55.48
CA LYS A 54 -9.05 26.87 -55.19
C LYS A 54 -8.29 26.47 -53.93
N CYS A 55 -6.96 26.62 -53.97
CA CYS A 55 -6.11 26.47 -52.80
C CYS A 55 -6.17 27.73 -51.94
N THR A 56 -6.49 27.57 -50.66
CA THR A 56 -6.27 28.59 -49.65
C THR A 56 -5.07 28.22 -48.78
N GLN A 57 -4.06 29.08 -48.75
CA GLN A 57 -2.87 28.95 -47.92
C GLN A 57 -2.96 29.90 -46.72
N LEU A 58 -2.85 29.35 -45.51
CA LEU A 58 -2.85 30.07 -44.24
C LEU A 58 -1.48 29.96 -43.59
N VAL A 59 -0.99 31.04 -42.98
CA VAL A 59 0.26 31.05 -42.21
C VAL A 59 0.02 31.68 -40.85
N SER A 60 0.54 31.03 -39.80
CA SER A 60 0.47 31.54 -38.43
C SER A 60 1.63 31.11 -37.54
N GLN A 61 1.86 31.86 -36.48
CA GLN A 61 2.85 31.53 -35.44
C GLN A 61 2.24 30.78 -34.25
N ARG A 62 0.91 30.65 -34.22
CA ARG A 62 0.14 29.92 -33.19
C ARG A 62 -0.85 28.98 -33.87
N TYR A 63 -0.80 27.71 -33.48
CA TYR A 63 -1.65 26.66 -34.02
C TYR A 63 -3.14 27.02 -33.87
N GLY A 64 -3.88 27.07 -34.98
CA GLY A 64 -5.31 27.39 -35.00
C GLY A 64 -5.67 28.89 -35.05
N GLU A 65 -4.70 29.80 -35.01
CA GLU A 65 -4.91 31.23 -35.32
C GLU A 65 -4.48 31.50 -36.77
N THR A 66 -5.13 32.42 -37.50
CA THR A 66 -4.74 32.81 -38.87
C THR A 66 -4.12 34.20 -38.83
N GLU A 67 -2.82 34.33 -39.09
CA GLU A 67 -2.15 35.65 -39.13
C GLU A 67 -2.14 36.25 -40.55
N ASN A 68 -1.89 35.42 -41.56
CA ASN A 68 -1.97 35.81 -42.97
C ASN A 68 -2.64 34.70 -43.81
N GLU A 69 -3.47 35.10 -44.76
CA GLU A 69 -4.23 34.21 -45.65
C GLU A 69 -4.05 34.63 -47.10
N MET A 70 -3.86 33.66 -47.99
CA MET A 70 -3.71 33.88 -49.43
C MET A 70 -4.49 32.81 -50.20
N THR A 71 -5.33 33.25 -51.13
CA THR A 71 -6.02 32.36 -52.07
C THR A 71 -5.26 32.33 -53.39
N ILE A 72 -4.97 31.13 -53.88
CA ILE A 72 -4.21 30.90 -55.13
C ILE A 72 -5.20 30.36 -56.15
N GLU A 73 -5.48 31.16 -57.17
CA GLU A 73 -6.38 30.79 -58.26
C GLU A 73 -5.69 29.83 -59.25
N ASP A 74 -6.48 28.94 -59.85
CA ASP A 74 -6.07 27.98 -60.90
C ASP A 74 -4.99 26.95 -60.50
N LYS A 75 -4.73 26.74 -59.20
CA LYS A 75 -3.88 25.66 -58.68
C LYS A 75 -4.52 24.96 -57.50
N ASP A 76 -4.44 23.63 -57.49
CA ASP A 76 -4.87 22.81 -56.36
C ASP A 76 -3.88 22.91 -55.18
N PHE A 77 -4.37 22.64 -53.97
CA PHE A 77 -3.62 22.82 -52.73
C PHE A 77 -2.40 21.90 -52.60
N VAL A 78 -2.43 20.73 -53.26
CA VAL A 78 -1.31 19.78 -53.26
C VAL A 78 -0.18 20.29 -54.14
N SER A 79 -0.49 20.81 -55.33
CA SER A 79 0.50 21.43 -56.22
C SER A 79 1.20 22.64 -55.57
N VAL A 80 0.45 23.48 -54.86
CA VAL A 80 1.01 24.62 -54.11
C VAL A 80 1.94 24.14 -52.99
N PHE A 81 1.49 23.16 -52.19
CA PHE A 81 2.32 22.56 -51.13
C PHE A 81 3.62 21.98 -51.67
N TYR A 82 3.58 21.28 -52.81
CA TYR A 82 4.79 20.76 -53.45
C TYR A 82 5.77 21.87 -53.81
N GLU A 83 5.34 22.89 -54.55
CA GLU A 83 6.21 24.02 -54.91
C GLU A 83 6.93 24.63 -53.69
N ASP A 84 6.21 24.80 -52.58
CA ASP A 84 6.72 25.37 -51.34
C ASP A 84 7.72 24.45 -50.62
N ILE A 85 7.40 23.16 -50.44
CA ILE A 85 8.33 22.23 -49.77
C ILE A 85 9.61 22.01 -50.59
N ARG A 86 9.54 22.07 -51.93
CA ARG A 86 10.75 22.07 -52.78
C ARG A 86 11.70 23.16 -52.41
N PHE A 87 11.14 24.35 -52.29
CA PHE A 87 11.92 25.55 -52.13
C PHE A 87 12.56 25.54 -50.76
N ILE A 88 11.84 25.09 -49.73
CA ILE A 88 12.37 24.86 -48.39
C ILE A 88 13.55 23.88 -48.45
N LEU A 89 13.37 22.70 -49.05
CA LEU A 89 14.41 21.68 -49.14
C LEU A 89 15.62 22.12 -49.98
N MET A 90 15.40 22.84 -51.08
CA MET A 90 16.45 23.40 -51.94
C MET A 90 17.33 24.42 -51.20
N ASN A 91 16.74 25.21 -50.30
CA ASN A 91 17.44 26.24 -49.54
C ASN A 91 17.91 25.79 -48.15
N GLN A 92 17.60 24.55 -47.74
CA GLN A 92 18.03 24.00 -46.46
C GLN A 92 19.55 23.78 -46.44
N LYS A 93 20.28 24.56 -45.62
CA LYS A 93 21.75 24.49 -45.46
C LYS A 93 22.22 23.92 -44.11
N THR A 94 21.30 23.70 -43.17
CA THR A 94 21.60 23.20 -41.83
C THR A 94 21.03 21.82 -41.58
N ILE A 95 21.65 21.10 -40.64
CA ILE A 95 21.20 19.79 -40.20
C ILE A 95 19.84 19.94 -39.49
N LEU A 96 18.85 19.19 -39.95
CA LEU A 96 17.55 19.07 -39.29
C LEU A 96 17.69 18.16 -38.06
N GLY A 97 17.18 18.59 -36.91
CA GLY A 97 17.00 17.73 -35.75
C GLY A 97 15.93 16.66 -36.01
N THR A 98 14.79 17.04 -36.59
CA THR A 98 13.68 16.12 -36.87
C THR A 98 12.98 16.43 -38.19
N PHE A 99 12.69 15.41 -39.00
CA PHE A 99 11.83 15.52 -40.17
C PHE A 99 10.73 14.43 -40.09
N SER A 100 9.47 14.85 -39.96
CA SER A 100 8.32 13.96 -39.75
C SER A 100 7.25 14.12 -40.82
N ILE A 101 6.67 13.00 -41.29
CA ILE A 101 5.55 12.97 -42.23
C ILE A 101 4.46 12.04 -41.65
N ASN A 102 3.30 12.59 -41.30
CA ASN A 102 2.18 11.88 -40.71
C ASN A 102 0.91 12.07 -41.54
N VAL A 103 0.14 11.00 -41.75
CA VAL A 103 -1.14 11.04 -42.47
C VAL A 103 -2.25 10.55 -41.55
N GLN A 104 -3.32 11.34 -41.39
CA GLN A 104 -4.37 11.10 -40.40
C GLN A 104 -5.47 10.18 -40.96
N THR A 105 -5.87 9.16 -40.19
CA THR A 105 -7.07 8.35 -40.43
C THR A 105 -8.15 8.74 -39.41
N GLU A 106 -9.27 9.33 -39.84
CA GLU A 106 -10.38 9.67 -38.92
C GLU A 106 -11.16 8.41 -38.47
N GLU A 107 -11.40 8.29 -37.16
CA GLU A 107 -12.04 7.14 -36.51
C GLU A 107 -13.55 7.00 -36.81
N GLU A 108 -14.25 8.05 -37.27
CA GLU A 108 -15.70 8.01 -37.49
C GLU A 108 -16.13 7.29 -38.79
N TYR A 109 -15.21 6.96 -39.70
CA TYR A 109 -15.54 6.29 -40.98
C TYR A 109 -15.06 4.84 -41.09
N ARG A 110 -14.68 4.19 -39.98
CA ARG A 110 -14.28 2.77 -39.98
C ARG A 110 -15.40 1.78 -40.31
N LYS A 111 -16.66 2.23 -40.38
CA LYS A 111 -17.82 1.39 -40.73
C LYS A 111 -18.13 1.31 -42.24
N TYR A 112 -17.46 2.07 -43.11
CA TYR A 112 -17.84 2.14 -44.54
C TYR A 112 -16.74 1.89 -45.59
N TRP A 113 -15.46 1.69 -45.25
CA TRP A 113 -14.42 1.66 -46.29
C TRP A 113 -13.46 0.48 -46.22
N ASN A 114 -13.73 -0.51 -47.08
CA ASN A 114 -12.72 -1.37 -47.68
C ASN A 114 -12.44 -0.83 -49.09
N THR A 115 -11.35 -0.10 -49.33
CA THR A 115 -10.55 -0.08 -50.59
C THR A 115 -9.48 1.03 -50.63
N ARG A 116 -8.19 0.65 -50.47
CA ARG A 116 -7.01 0.95 -51.33
C ARG A 116 -6.72 2.33 -51.96
N ASN A 117 -7.46 3.42 -51.75
CA ASN A 117 -7.29 4.65 -52.56
C ASN A 117 -6.53 5.83 -51.90
N GLU A 118 -6.25 5.83 -50.60
CA GLU A 118 -5.49 6.94 -49.94
C GLU A 118 -3.98 6.91 -50.29
N PHE A 119 -3.41 5.73 -50.56
CA PHE A 119 -1.98 5.54 -50.87
C PHE A 119 -1.51 6.17 -52.20
N LYS A 120 -2.42 6.65 -53.03
CA LYS A 120 -2.08 7.28 -54.32
C LYS A 120 -1.59 8.73 -54.20
N GLN A 121 -1.85 9.44 -53.09
CA GLN A 121 -1.48 10.86 -52.93
C GLN A 121 -0.06 11.07 -52.35
N LEU A 122 0.43 10.15 -51.51
CA LEU A 122 1.79 10.16 -50.92
C LEU A 122 2.90 9.76 -51.92
N MET A 123 2.58 8.91 -52.90
CA MET A 123 3.50 8.47 -53.95
C MET A 123 4.10 9.67 -54.73
N PRO A 124 3.27 10.62 -55.22
CA PRO A 124 3.76 11.86 -55.82
C PRO A 124 4.69 12.66 -54.90
N LEU A 125 4.37 12.88 -53.62
CA LEU A 125 5.22 13.65 -52.70
C LEU A 125 6.64 13.05 -52.57
N CYS A 126 6.74 11.75 -52.32
CA CYS A 126 8.03 11.09 -52.11
C CYS A 126 8.89 11.12 -53.37
N GLN A 127 8.27 10.83 -54.52
CA GLN A 127 8.94 10.89 -55.82
C GLN A 127 9.43 12.31 -56.13
N TRP A 128 8.67 13.31 -55.72
CA TRP A 128 8.99 14.71 -55.97
C TRP A 128 10.05 15.26 -55.02
N ILE A 129 10.09 14.79 -53.76
CA ILE A 129 11.21 15.02 -52.84
C ILE A 129 12.49 14.39 -53.40
N ARG A 130 12.41 13.18 -53.98
CA ARG A 130 13.54 12.55 -54.66
C ARG A 130 14.06 13.39 -55.82
N GLU A 131 13.19 13.81 -56.73
CA GLU A 131 13.57 14.71 -57.84
C GLU A 131 14.18 16.02 -57.32
N THR A 132 13.66 16.55 -56.21
CA THR A 132 14.22 17.75 -55.55
C THR A 132 15.64 17.51 -55.04
N VAL A 133 15.90 16.37 -54.39
CA VAL A 133 17.23 15.99 -53.89
C VAL A 133 18.20 15.72 -55.04
N GLU A 134 17.75 15.06 -56.11
CA GLU A 134 18.53 14.83 -57.33
C GLU A 134 18.94 16.13 -58.00
N ILE A 135 18.02 17.11 -58.11
CA ILE A 135 18.31 18.44 -58.68
C ILE A 135 19.22 19.25 -57.75
N LYS A 136 19.05 19.14 -56.43
CA LYS A 136 19.92 19.82 -55.45
C LYS A 136 21.35 19.26 -55.47
N GLY A 137 21.50 17.98 -55.81
CA GLY A 137 22.78 17.27 -55.78
C GLY A 137 23.28 16.93 -54.37
N GLU A 138 22.50 17.26 -53.34
CA GLU A 138 22.82 17.05 -51.92
C GLU A 138 21.68 16.34 -51.22
N LYS A 139 22.00 15.29 -50.46
CA LYS A 139 21.02 14.57 -49.64
C LYS A 139 20.57 15.40 -48.44
N ILE A 140 19.36 15.12 -47.94
CA ILE A 140 18.76 15.83 -46.80
C ILE A 140 19.49 15.43 -45.51
N GLN A 141 20.12 16.39 -44.87
CA GLN A 141 20.84 16.18 -43.61
C GLN A 141 19.88 16.25 -42.42
N VAL A 142 19.57 15.11 -41.79
CA VAL A 142 18.63 15.02 -40.65
C VAL A 142 19.11 14.02 -39.58
N VAL A 143 18.87 14.34 -38.30
CA VAL A 143 19.22 13.49 -37.16
C VAL A 143 18.14 12.43 -36.90
N ARG A 144 16.86 12.81 -36.86
CA ARG A 144 15.72 11.89 -36.67
C ARG A 144 14.68 12.01 -37.78
N PHE A 145 14.33 10.89 -38.42
CA PHE A 145 13.29 10.85 -39.44
C PHE A 145 12.12 9.96 -39.03
N PHE A 146 10.89 10.45 -39.22
CA PHE A 146 9.66 9.72 -38.90
C PHE A 146 8.71 9.76 -40.11
N MET A 147 8.19 8.61 -40.54
CA MET A 147 7.25 8.57 -41.65
C MET A 147 6.17 7.50 -41.45
N HIS A 148 4.92 7.94 -41.61
CA HIS A 148 3.75 7.07 -41.71
C HIS A 148 3.35 6.94 -43.19
N GLY A 149 3.84 5.90 -43.87
CA GLY A 149 3.58 5.64 -45.30
C GLY A 149 3.82 4.17 -45.65
N ASN A 150 3.73 3.80 -46.93
CA ASN A 150 3.99 2.41 -47.36
C ASN A 150 5.49 2.15 -47.61
N VAL A 151 5.85 0.88 -47.84
CA VAL A 151 7.27 0.46 -47.98
C VAL A 151 7.95 1.13 -49.17
N ASP A 152 7.29 1.19 -50.31
CA ASP A 152 7.86 1.78 -51.54
C ASP A 152 8.14 3.28 -51.35
N GLN A 153 7.27 4.00 -50.64
CA GLN A 153 7.46 5.40 -50.26
C GLN A 153 8.59 5.59 -49.24
N SER A 154 8.69 4.68 -48.26
CA SER A 154 9.75 4.68 -47.26
C SER A 154 11.13 4.46 -47.89
N ILE A 155 11.22 3.55 -48.88
CA ILE A 155 12.44 3.33 -49.69
C ILE A 155 12.84 4.60 -50.44
N VAL A 156 11.86 5.27 -51.06
CA VAL A 156 12.08 6.53 -51.78
C VAL A 156 12.62 7.61 -50.85
N MET A 157 12.00 7.79 -49.69
CA MET A 157 12.41 8.80 -48.72
C MET A 157 13.76 8.51 -48.07
N GLU A 158 14.07 7.25 -47.73
CA GLU A 158 15.41 6.87 -47.23
C GLU A 158 16.51 7.26 -48.21
N SER A 159 16.29 7.01 -49.51
CA SER A 159 17.30 7.30 -50.54
C SER A 159 17.68 8.78 -50.60
N CYS A 160 16.78 9.65 -50.13
CA CYS A 160 16.93 11.11 -50.11
C CYS A 160 17.71 11.64 -48.89
N LEU A 161 17.99 10.84 -47.85
CA LEU A 161 18.60 11.29 -46.58
C LEU A 161 20.12 11.07 -46.50
N ASP A 162 20.84 11.99 -45.84
CA ASP A 162 22.29 11.86 -45.57
C ASP A 162 22.55 10.95 -44.37
N ARG A 163 23.11 9.79 -44.65
CA ARG A 163 23.34 8.72 -43.66
C ARG A 163 24.39 9.05 -42.62
N LYS A 164 25.28 10.01 -42.87
CA LYS A 164 26.37 10.30 -41.91
C LYS A 164 25.87 11.00 -40.64
N ILE A 165 24.65 11.54 -40.70
CA ILE A 165 24.04 12.42 -39.70
C ILE A 165 22.86 11.76 -38.98
N LEU A 166 22.17 10.82 -39.65
CA LEU A 166 21.05 10.05 -39.10
C LEU A 166 21.42 9.25 -37.84
N THR A 167 20.61 9.38 -36.79
CA THR A 167 20.69 8.57 -35.57
C THR A 167 19.47 7.69 -35.36
N THR A 168 18.29 8.11 -35.85
CA THR A 168 17.03 7.39 -35.67
C THR A 168 16.17 7.50 -36.92
N ILE A 169 15.63 6.36 -37.37
CA ILE A 169 14.65 6.31 -38.45
C ILE A 169 13.46 5.45 -38.01
N ASN A 170 12.24 5.98 -38.16
CA ASN A 170 11.00 5.29 -37.86
C ASN A 170 10.15 5.23 -39.13
N LEU A 171 9.91 4.01 -39.61
CA LEU A 171 9.18 3.73 -40.83
C LEU A 171 7.98 2.84 -40.51
N ASN A 172 6.81 3.21 -41.02
CA ASN A 172 5.67 2.32 -40.99
C ASN A 172 5.68 1.41 -42.24
N VAL A 173 5.43 0.11 -42.09
CA VAL A 173 5.51 -0.89 -43.18
C VAL A 173 4.25 -1.75 -43.12
N GLU A 174 3.22 -1.39 -43.89
CA GLU A 174 1.90 -2.04 -43.81
C GLU A 174 1.78 -3.33 -44.64
N ASP A 175 2.60 -3.52 -45.69
CA ASP A 175 2.30 -4.50 -46.75
C ASP A 175 3.21 -5.77 -46.81
N ASP A 176 4.53 -5.65 -46.95
CA ASP A 176 5.45 -6.80 -47.15
C ASP A 176 6.85 -6.57 -46.54
N LEU A 177 7.22 -7.40 -45.57
CA LEU A 177 8.53 -7.36 -44.89
C LEU A 177 9.71 -7.72 -45.83
N ARG A 178 9.49 -8.45 -46.93
CA ARG A 178 10.56 -8.87 -47.85
C ARG A 178 11.20 -7.69 -48.57
N LYS A 179 10.40 -6.66 -48.84
CA LYS A 179 10.86 -5.40 -49.43
C LYS A 179 11.72 -4.57 -48.49
N VAL A 180 11.68 -4.81 -47.17
CA VAL A 180 12.57 -4.16 -46.20
C VAL A 180 14.03 -4.55 -46.46
N VAL A 181 14.27 -5.76 -47.00
CA VAL A 181 15.61 -6.24 -47.41
C VAL A 181 16.09 -5.57 -48.71
N GLU A 182 15.16 -5.05 -49.53
CA GLU A 182 15.44 -4.31 -50.77
C GLU A 182 15.77 -2.82 -50.53
N LEU A 183 15.78 -2.35 -49.28
CA LEU A 183 16.43 -1.09 -48.92
C LEU A 183 17.93 -1.24 -49.27
N ASP A 184 18.35 -0.78 -50.45
CA ASP A 184 19.59 -1.14 -51.14
C ASP A 184 20.93 -0.97 -50.38
N HIS A 185 20.93 -0.45 -49.15
CA HIS A 185 22.14 0.06 -48.49
C HIS A 185 22.60 -0.69 -47.23
N TRP A 186 21.93 -1.76 -46.86
CA TRP A 186 22.29 -2.59 -45.71
C TRP A 186 23.60 -3.39 -45.93
N ARG A 187 24.23 -3.27 -47.12
CA ARG A 187 25.46 -3.98 -47.48
C ARG A 187 26.76 -3.16 -47.45
N SER A 188 26.77 -1.86 -47.13
CA SER A 188 28.02 -1.06 -47.19
C SER A 188 28.74 -0.95 -45.83
N GLU A 189 30.05 -1.17 -45.85
CA GLU A 189 30.95 -1.41 -44.70
C GLU A 189 31.17 -0.25 -43.71
N GLU A 190 30.49 0.90 -43.84
CA GLU A 190 30.60 1.98 -42.86
C GLU A 190 29.66 1.75 -41.67
N LYS A 191 30.16 0.99 -40.68
CA LYS A 191 29.55 0.76 -39.36
C LYS A 191 29.34 2.07 -38.60
N LYS A 192 28.24 2.78 -38.83
CA LYS A 192 27.72 3.80 -37.89
C LYS A 192 26.35 3.39 -37.37
N ARG A 193 26.18 3.59 -36.06
CA ARG A 193 25.10 3.10 -35.19
C ARG A 193 23.86 3.99 -35.31
N PHE A 194 22.72 3.44 -35.68
CA PHE A 194 21.42 4.12 -35.67
C PHE A 194 20.29 3.13 -35.34
N GLU A 195 19.21 3.65 -34.76
CA GLU A 195 18.02 2.89 -34.35
C GLU A 195 16.96 2.89 -35.46
N VAL A 196 16.42 1.70 -35.77
CA VAL A 196 15.38 1.50 -36.79
C VAL A 196 14.13 0.94 -36.12
N LEU A 197 13.03 1.69 -36.20
CA LEU A 197 11.70 1.27 -35.74
C LEU A 197 10.84 0.96 -36.97
N VAL A 198 10.38 -0.29 -37.09
CA VAL A 198 9.51 -0.72 -38.18
C VAL A 198 8.17 -1.14 -37.60
N ASN A 199 7.13 -0.33 -37.81
CA ASN A 199 5.78 -0.68 -37.39
C ASN A 199 5.16 -1.60 -38.47
N PHE A 200 4.91 -2.87 -38.15
CA PHE A 200 4.34 -3.87 -39.08
C PHE A 200 2.97 -4.33 -38.57
N TYR A 201 1.96 -4.35 -39.45
CA TYR A 201 0.57 -4.67 -39.07
C TYR A 201 0.04 -6.00 -39.67
N GLY A 202 0.92 -6.83 -40.24
CA GLY A 202 0.58 -8.15 -40.78
C GLY A 202 0.90 -9.32 -39.85
N THR A 203 0.48 -10.53 -40.22
CA THR A 203 0.82 -11.78 -39.51
C THR A 203 2.08 -12.43 -40.09
N VAL A 204 3.09 -12.71 -39.26
CA VAL A 204 4.31 -13.43 -39.68
C VAL A 204 4.04 -14.93 -39.54
N GLY A 205 3.82 -15.62 -40.67
CA GLY A 205 3.30 -17.00 -40.67
C GLY A 205 4.29 -18.08 -41.08
N SER A 206 5.43 -17.71 -41.67
CA SER A 206 6.40 -18.66 -42.24
C SER A 206 7.84 -18.46 -41.77
N GLU A 207 8.62 -19.55 -41.75
CA GLU A 207 10.05 -19.57 -41.40
C GLU A 207 10.90 -18.77 -42.42
N GLU A 208 10.42 -18.65 -43.66
CA GLU A 208 11.02 -17.81 -44.71
C GLU A 208 10.86 -16.31 -44.38
N GLU A 209 9.72 -15.87 -43.84
CA GLU A 209 9.48 -14.48 -43.42
C GLU A 209 10.28 -14.09 -42.18
N MET A 210 10.60 -15.03 -41.30
CA MET A 210 11.43 -14.77 -40.12
C MET A 210 12.93 -14.66 -40.48
N ASN A 211 13.39 -15.41 -41.49
CA ASN A 211 14.76 -15.28 -42.04
C ASN A 211 14.99 -13.94 -42.75
N VAL A 212 13.94 -13.36 -43.34
CA VAL A 212 13.95 -12.03 -43.97
C VAL A 212 14.21 -10.91 -42.94
N VAL A 213 13.79 -11.09 -41.68
CA VAL A 213 13.99 -10.13 -40.57
C VAL A 213 15.38 -10.24 -39.93
N ILE A 214 16.03 -11.40 -40.03
CA ILE A 214 17.33 -11.69 -39.39
C ILE A 214 18.51 -11.06 -40.15
N GLU A 215 18.44 -10.92 -41.47
CA GLU A 215 19.49 -10.27 -42.26
C GLU A 215 19.69 -8.78 -41.91
N PRO A 216 18.63 -7.94 -41.82
CA PRO A 216 18.72 -6.55 -41.35
C PRO A 216 19.30 -6.40 -39.93
N SER A 217 18.93 -7.29 -38.99
CA SER A 217 19.37 -7.20 -37.58
C SER A 217 20.88 -7.38 -37.37
N LYS A 218 21.63 -7.84 -38.38
CA LYS A 218 23.10 -7.91 -38.35
C LYS A 218 23.78 -6.54 -38.41
N ILE A 219 23.03 -5.47 -38.72
CA ILE A 219 23.58 -4.20 -39.21
C ILE A 219 23.11 -2.99 -38.36
N CYS A 220 22.04 -3.13 -37.58
CA CYS A 220 21.51 -2.10 -36.64
C CYS A 220 21.79 -2.42 -35.16
N GLU A 221 21.81 -1.41 -34.28
CA GLU A 221 21.98 -1.60 -32.81
C GLU A 221 20.68 -2.04 -32.12
N LEU A 222 19.53 -1.54 -32.61
CA LEU A 222 18.19 -1.87 -32.14
C LEU A 222 17.25 -1.94 -33.35
N LEU A 223 16.60 -3.09 -33.51
CA LEU A 223 15.50 -3.29 -34.45
C LEU A 223 14.28 -3.74 -33.64
N LYS A 224 13.21 -2.94 -33.70
CA LYS A 224 11.95 -3.18 -33.00
C LYS A 224 10.82 -3.31 -34.01
N ILE A 225 10.13 -4.44 -33.96
CA ILE A 225 9.03 -4.79 -34.88
C ILE A 225 7.81 -5.20 -34.05
N PRO A 226 6.71 -4.43 -34.06
CA PRO A 226 5.42 -4.84 -33.52
C PRO A 226 4.80 -5.95 -34.37
N PHE A 227 4.19 -6.99 -33.78
CA PHE A 227 3.55 -8.09 -34.49
C PHE A 227 2.43 -8.77 -33.68
N LEU A 228 1.32 -9.16 -34.33
CA LEU A 228 0.27 -9.99 -33.70
C LEU A 228 0.52 -11.49 -33.92
N TRP A 229 0.49 -12.30 -32.85
CA TRP A 229 0.67 -13.76 -32.93
C TRP A 229 -0.65 -14.49 -33.31
N ASP A 230 -0.62 -15.35 -34.33
CA ASP A 230 -1.69 -16.34 -34.62
C ASP A 230 -1.35 -17.69 -33.96
N ASP A 231 -2.25 -18.18 -33.10
CA ASP A 231 -1.98 -19.12 -32.00
C ASP A 231 -1.79 -20.59 -32.44
N THR A 232 -1.30 -20.84 -33.66
CA THR A 232 -1.18 -22.21 -34.21
C THR A 232 0.08 -22.47 -35.05
N ARG A 233 1.29 -22.39 -34.46
CA ARG A 233 2.46 -23.27 -34.76
C ARG A 233 3.70 -22.84 -33.96
N ARG A 234 4.38 -23.81 -33.34
CA ARG A 234 5.70 -23.62 -32.71
C ARG A 234 6.79 -23.61 -33.80
N ILE A 235 7.57 -22.53 -33.91
CA ILE A 235 8.89 -22.58 -34.55
C ILE A 235 9.94 -22.47 -33.44
N LYS A 236 10.88 -23.42 -33.43
CA LYS A 236 11.99 -23.50 -32.49
C LYS A 236 13.25 -23.25 -33.32
N HIS A 237 13.80 -22.03 -33.27
CA HIS A 237 15.04 -21.71 -33.98
C HIS A 237 16.10 -21.16 -33.02
N GLN A 238 17.32 -21.67 -33.16
CA GLN A 238 18.51 -21.25 -32.43
C GLN A 238 19.49 -20.78 -33.50
N ILE A 239 19.69 -19.46 -33.63
CA ILE A 239 20.59 -18.91 -34.65
C ILE A 239 22.01 -18.90 -34.08
N LEU A 240 22.91 -19.65 -34.69
CA LEU A 240 24.35 -19.60 -34.46
C LEU A 240 24.97 -18.72 -35.56
N LEU A 241 25.53 -17.57 -35.19
CA LEU A 241 26.41 -16.79 -36.06
C LEU A 241 27.87 -17.00 -35.63
N ALA A 242 28.77 -17.09 -36.62
CA ALA A 242 30.18 -17.39 -36.43
C ALA A 242 30.94 -16.21 -35.80
N ALA A 243 31.82 -16.55 -34.86
CA ALA A 243 32.87 -15.76 -34.21
C ALA A 243 32.44 -14.41 -33.57
N ASP A 244 32.25 -14.47 -32.25
CA ASP A 244 32.34 -13.38 -31.26
C ASP A 244 31.23 -12.32 -31.11
N GLU A 245 30.08 -12.43 -31.78
CA GLU A 245 28.92 -11.56 -31.51
C GLU A 245 27.63 -12.33 -31.18
N LYS A 246 26.95 -11.93 -30.09
CA LYS A 246 25.65 -12.48 -29.66
C LYS A 246 24.54 -11.46 -29.88
N ILE A 247 23.53 -11.82 -30.67
CA ILE A 247 22.26 -11.09 -30.82
C ILE A 247 21.29 -11.65 -29.78
N GLU A 248 20.74 -10.80 -28.92
CA GLU A 248 19.76 -11.16 -27.88
C GLU A 248 18.35 -10.84 -28.41
N ILE A 249 17.51 -11.87 -28.54
CA ILE A 249 16.10 -11.73 -28.94
C ILE A 249 15.28 -11.65 -27.66
N ARG A 250 14.58 -10.55 -27.44
CA ARG A 250 13.66 -10.39 -26.31
C ARG A 250 12.22 -10.39 -26.79
N LEU A 251 11.42 -11.16 -26.07
CA LEU A 251 9.97 -11.12 -26.11
C LEU A 251 9.52 -10.47 -24.81
N THR A 252 8.86 -9.33 -24.92
CA THR A 252 8.45 -8.53 -23.77
C THR A 252 7.03 -8.96 -23.37
N GLU A 253 6.85 -9.55 -22.18
CA GLU A 253 5.51 -9.94 -21.74
C GLU A 253 4.60 -8.71 -21.56
N GLY A 254 3.52 -8.65 -22.35
CA GLY A 254 2.50 -7.60 -22.28
C GLY A 254 2.54 -6.55 -23.40
N VAL A 255 3.49 -6.64 -24.34
CA VAL A 255 3.48 -5.84 -25.57
C VAL A 255 3.88 -6.75 -26.74
N ASP A 256 3.08 -6.75 -27.79
CA ASP A 256 3.23 -7.53 -29.02
C ASP A 256 4.43 -7.02 -29.87
N ASP A 257 5.65 -6.98 -29.31
CA ASP A 257 6.88 -6.46 -29.95
C ASP A 257 8.01 -7.50 -29.97
N LEU A 258 8.70 -7.62 -31.11
CA LEU A 258 9.94 -8.40 -31.28
C LEU A 258 11.13 -7.44 -31.27
N GLU A 259 12.06 -7.62 -30.34
CA GLU A 259 13.21 -6.72 -30.17
C GLU A 259 14.54 -7.48 -30.28
N PHE A 260 15.43 -6.98 -31.15
CA PHE A 260 16.78 -7.52 -31.37
C PHE A 260 17.83 -6.57 -30.81
N TYR A 261 18.68 -7.09 -29.91
CA TYR A 261 19.71 -6.32 -29.21
C TYR A 261 21.14 -6.83 -29.52
N ARG A 262 22.08 -5.91 -29.72
CA ARG A 262 23.53 -6.19 -29.77
C ARG A 262 24.21 -5.65 -28.51
N LYS A 263 24.93 -6.52 -27.79
CA LYS A 263 25.31 -6.28 -26.39
C LYS A 263 26.47 -5.27 -26.23
N SER A 264 26.19 -4.01 -25.88
CA SER A 264 27.08 -3.19 -25.03
C SER A 264 26.41 -1.94 -24.42
N VAL A 265 26.43 -1.87 -23.08
CA VAL A 265 26.31 -0.71 -22.17
C VAL A 265 24.89 -0.22 -21.76
N HIS A 266 24.69 -0.23 -20.43
CA HIS A 266 23.74 0.52 -19.58
C HIS A 266 22.40 -0.11 -19.10
N PRO A 267 21.85 0.35 -17.95
CA PRO A 267 21.68 -0.48 -16.75
C PRO A 267 20.23 -0.64 -16.25
N HIS A 268 20.03 -1.70 -15.47
CA HIS A 268 18.98 -1.97 -14.47
C HIS A 268 17.55 -1.48 -14.76
N ILE A 269 16.70 -2.42 -15.23
CA ILE A 269 15.24 -2.31 -15.22
C ILE A 269 14.65 -3.14 -14.08
N VAL A 270 13.71 -2.48 -13.40
CA VAL A 270 12.78 -2.93 -12.35
C VAL A 270 11.93 -4.10 -12.84
N THR A 271 11.85 -5.17 -12.04
CA THR A 271 10.98 -6.32 -12.29
C THR A 271 9.65 -6.13 -11.57
N THR A 272 8.56 -5.99 -12.34
CA THR A 272 7.18 -6.05 -11.84
C THR A 272 6.68 -7.49 -12.03
N PHE A 273 6.33 -8.19 -10.95
CA PHE A 273 5.77 -9.54 -10.99
C PHE A 273 4.33 -9.52 -11.52
N GLY A 274 4.11 -10.07 -12.71
CA GLY A 274 2.80 -10.42 -13.26
C GLY A 274 2.56 -11.93 -13.15
N ASN A 275 1.56 -12.33 -12.36
CA ASN A 275 1.09 -13.71 -12.29
C ASN A 275 0.19 -14.03 -13.50
N GLY A 276 0.58 -15.04 -14.29
CA GLY A 276 -0.27 -15.70 -15.29
C GLY A 276 0.04 -17.19 -15.43
N PHE A 277 -0.94 -18.06 -15.16
CA PHE A 277 -1.04 -19.44 -15.65
C PHE A 277 -2.51 -19.57 -16.12
N GLN A 278 -2.87 -20.14 -17.28
CA GLN A 278 -2.77 -21.54 -17.75
C GLN A 278 -3.10 -21.54 -19.28
N HIS A 279 -2.81 -22.51 -20.17
CA HIS A 279 -2.93 -23.99 -20.12
C HIS A 279 -2.07 -24.64 -21.23
N LYS A 280 -1.15 -25.55 -20.88
CA LYS A 280 -0.83 -26.80 -21.63
C LYS A 280 0.10 -27.67 -20.76
N ILE A 281 -0.46 -28.24 -19.69
CA ILE A 281 0.23 -29.32 -18.96
C ILE A 281 0.08 -30.60 -19.79
N SER A 282 1.02 -30.81 -20.71
CA SER A 282 1.33 -32.17 -21.13
C SER A 282 1.90 -32.92 -19.92
N ARG A 283 1.44 -34.15 -19.69
CA ARG A 283 1.80 -35.01 -18.56
C ARG A 283 3.33 -35.05 -18.37
N VAL A 284 3.84 -34.40 -17.33
CA VAL A 284 5.24 -34.56 -16.89
C VAL A 284 5.28 -35.69 -15.85
N GLN A 285 5.93 -36.79 -16.21
CA GLN A 285 6.44 -37.79 -15.28
C GLN A 285 7.79 -37.30 -14.76
N GLY A 286 7.77 -36.67 -13.59
CA GLY A 286 8.93 -36.22 -12.82
C GLY A 286 8.49 -36.02 -11.37
N ASP A 287 9.37 -36.39 -10.44
CA ASP A 287 9.09 -36.80 -9.06
C ASP A 287 7.97 -36.03 -8.32
N ARG A 288 6.79 -36.66 -8.20
CA ARG A 288 5.53 -36.08 -7.69
C ARG A 288 5.47 -35.92 -6.17
N SER A 289 6.48 -36.36 -5.42
CA SER A 289 6.40 -36.53 -3.95
C SER A 289 6.46 -35.23 -3.13
N ASN A 290 7.35 -34.29 -3.48
CA ASN A 290 7.73 -33.23 -2.53
C ASN A 290 6.85 -31.97 -2.56
N TRP A 291 6.46 -31.47 -3.72
CA TRP A 291 5.58 -30.28 -3.80
C TRP A 291 4.13 -30.63 -3.46
N MET A 292 3.68 -31.85 -3.78
CA MET A 292 2.38 -32.36 -3.35
C MET A 292 2.26 -32.34 -1.82
N ARG A 293 3.28 -32.77 -1.07
CA ARG A 293 3.28 -32.72 0.41
C ARG A 293 3.18 -31.30 0.98
N VAL A 294 3.65 -30.28 0.26
CA VAL A 294 3.57 -28.86 0.67
C VAL A 294 2.16 -28.31 0.42
N PHE A 295 1.59 -28.54 -0.76
CA PHE A 295 0.26 -28.02 -1.12
C PHE A 295 -0.92 -28.93 -0.70
N THR A 296 -0.67 -30.15 -0.22
CA THR A 296 -1.67 -30.98 0.48
C THR A 296 -1.55 -30.89 2.00
N ASN A 297 -0.58 -30.13 2.53
CA ASN A 297 -0.55 -29.78 3.95
C ASN A 297 -1.62 -28.71 4.18
N THR A 298 -2.64 -29.06 4.97
CA THR A 298 -3.80 -28.20 5.22
C THR A 298 -3.40 -26.86 5.83
N THR A 299 -2.43 -26.82 6.74
CA THR A 299 -2.00 -25.58 7.41
C THR A 299 -1.24 -24.64 6.47
N ILE A 300 -0.36 -25.16 5.63
CA ILE A 300 0.37 -24.34 4.64
C ILE A 300 -0.60 -23.83 3.59
N LEU A 301 -1.52 -24.68 3.11
CA LEU A 301 -2.50 -24.29 2.12
C LEU A 301 -3.51 -23.29 2.70
N GLU A 302 -3.95 -23.43 3.96
CA GLU A 302 -4.78 -22.44 4.67
C GLU A 302 -4.13 -21.05 4.65
N VAL A 303 -2.85 -20.96 5.04
CA VAL A 303 -2.11 -19.68 4.99
C VAL A 303 -2.02 -19.14 3.57
N ILE A 304 -1.71 -19.98 2.58
CA ILE A 304 -1.66 -19.57 1.17
C ILE A 304 -3.04 -19.07 0.71
N LEU A 305 -4.13 -19.73 1.10
CA LEU A 305 -5.50 -19.37 0.71
C LEU A 305 -5.97 -18.07 1.37
N ASP A 306 -5.54 -17.80 2.61
CA ASP A 306 -5.80 -16.53 3.31
C ASP A 306 -5.14 -15.35 2.58
N TYR A 307 -3.96 -15.55 1.98
CA TYR A 307 -3.29 -14.54 1.16
C TYR A 307 -3.77 -14.50 -0.30
N ALA A 308 -4.17 -15.63 -0.88
CA ALA A 308 -4.51 -15.74 -2.30
C ALA A 308 -5.83 -15.03 -2.66
N GLN A 309 -6.81 -15.02 -1.74
CA GLN A 309 -8.15 -14.42 -1.87
C GLN A 309 -8.90 -14.85 -3.15
N CYS A 310 -10.19 -14.54 -3.29
CA CYS A 310 -11.11 -14.94 -4.38
C CYS A 310 -10.48 -15.60 -5.65
N PHE A 311 -9.74 -14.83 -6.45
CA PHE A 311 -9.13 -15.29 -7.70
C PHE A 311 -7.95 -16.23 -7.51
N GLY A 312 -7.11 -16.01 -6.49
CA GLY A 312 -5.99 -16.88 -6.18
C GLY A 312 -6.45 -18.24 -5.65
N ILE A 313 -7.55 -18.28 -4.87
CA ILE A 313 -8.19 -19.54 -4.44
C ILE A 313 -8.69 -20.33 -5.64
N ASN A 314 -9.38 -19.68 -6.58
CA ASN A 314 -9.88 -20.33 -7.79
C ASN A 314 -8.74 -20.82 -8.70
N ASN A 315 -7.65 -20.07 -8.82
CA ASN A 315 -6.47 -20.49 -9.57
C ASN A 315 -5.83 -21.74 -8.95
N LEU A 316 -5.66 -21.75 -7.63
CA LEU A 316 -5.12 -22.91 -6.89
C LEU A 316 -6.05 -24.13 -7.03
N ARG A 317 -7.36 -23.94 -6.96
CA ARG A 317 -8.37 -25.00 -7.16
C ARG A 317 -8.27 -25.63 -8.55
N ARG A 318 -7.86 -24.87 -9.58
CA ARG A 318 -7.72 -25.33 -10.98
C ARG A 318 -6.37 -25.98 -11.29
N THR A 319 -5.48 -26.16 -10.31
CA THR A 319 -4.13 -26.72 -10.53
C THR A 319 -4.12 -28.25 -10.64
N CYS A 320 -4.53 -28.97 -9.59
CA CYS A 320 -4.61 -30.43 -9.58
C CYS A 320 -5.64 -30.97 -8.56
N HIS A 321 -6.12 -32.20 -8.80
CA HIS A 321 -7.20 -32.82 -8.00
C HIS A 321 -6.91 -32.88 -6.48
N PRO A 322 -5.70 -33.21 -5.99
CA PRO A 322 -5.41 -33.23 -4.56
C PRO A 322 -5.48 -31.84 -3.88
N ILE A 323 -5.00 -30.80 -4.56
CA ILE A 323 -5.10 -29.40 -4.09
C ILE A 323 -6.56 -28.97 -4.10
N GLN A 324 -7.30 -29.30 -5.16
CA GLN A 324 -8.74 -29.05 -5.26
C GLN A 324 -9.51 -29.71 -4.10
N VAL A 325 -9.27 -31.00 -3.83
CA VAL A 325 -9.91 -31.73 -2.71
C VAL A 325 -9.55 -31.09 -1.37
N THR A 326 -8.30 -30.66 -1.19
CA THR A 326 -7.86 -29.99 0.04
C THR A 326 -8.55 -28.62 0.20
N ILE A 327 -8.63 -27.81 -0.85
CA ILE A 327 -9.36 -26.53 -0.85
C ILE A 327 -10.85 -26.74 -0.58
N ASP A 328 -11.46 -27.78 -1.17
CA ASP A 328 -12.87 -28.09 -0.98
C ASP A 328 -13.18 -28.64 0.42
N TYR A 329 -12.20 -29.27 1.07
CA TYR A 329 -12.23 -29.63 2.48
C TYR A 329 -12.11 -28.39 3.40
N LEU A 330 -11.15 -27.52 3.13
CA LEU A 330 -10.83 -26.32 3.93
C LEU A 330 -11.92 -25.23 3.84
N LYS A 331 -12.59 -25.12 2.68
CA LYS A 331 -13.66 -24.14 2.41
C LYS A 331 -13.23 -22.70 2.74
N PRO A 332 -12.12 -22.21 2.16
CA PRO A 332 -11.60 -20.87 2.42
C PRO A 332 -12.61 -19.80 1.99
N SER A 333 -12.69 -18.72 2.77
CA SER A 333 -13.55 -17.58 2.40
C SER A 333 -12.91 -16.79 1.25
N PRO A 334 -13.66 -16.45 0.19
CA PRO A 334 -13.13 -15.66 -0.93
C PRO A 334 -12.83 -14.20 -0.56
N MET A 335 -13.26 -13.71 0.61
CA MET A 335 -13.01 -12.36 1.13
C MET A 335 -13.47 -11.26 0.16
N ILE A 336 -14.64 -11.45 -0.43
CA ILE A 336 -15.28 -10.44 -1.27
C ILE A 336 -15.81 -9.34 -0.35
N ASP A 337 -15.45 -8.10 -0.65
CA ASP A 337 -15.88 -6.91 0.08
C ASP A 337 -17.04 -6.22 -0.65
N SER A 338 -16.92 -6.02 -1.96
CA SER A 338 -17.92 -5.33 -2.77
C SER A 338 -18.21 -6.12 -4.05
N LEU A 339 -19.48 -6.13 -4.47
CA LEU A 339 -19.92 -6.75 -5.71
C LEU A 339 -20.81 -5.78 -6.48
N TYR A 340 -20.41 -5.42 -7.70
CA TYR A 340 -21.21 -4.61 -8.60
C TYR A 340 -21.61 -5.42 -9.83
N ILE A 341 -22.91 -5.44 -10.15
CA ILE A 341 -23.48 -6.16 -11.27
C ILE A 341 -24.24 -5.15 -12.12
N GLY A 342 -23.74 -4.91 -13.33
CA GLY A 342 -24.29 -3.97 -14.28
C GLY A 342 -24.75 -4.64 -15.57
N LEU A 343 -25.90 -4.24 -16.12
CA LEU A 343 -26.31 -4.58 -17.48
C LEU A 343 -26.10 -3.35 -18.40
N PRO A 344 -24.97 -3.26 -19.13
CA PRO A 344 -24.72 -2.15 -20.05
C PRO A 344 -25.59 -2.21 -21.31
N GLU A 345 -25.88 -3.40 -21.83
CA GLU A 345 -26.71 -3.66 -23.02
C GLU A 345 -27.53 -4.93 -22.79
N SER A 346 -28.66 -5.14 -23.50
CA SER A 346 -29.55 -6.31 -23.27
C SER A 346 -28.85 -7.67 -23.48
N ASN A 347 -27.74 -7.71 -24.22
CA ASN A 347 -26.93 -8.90 -24.48
C ASN A 347 -25.58 -8.90 -23.73
N LYS A 348 -25.35 -7.94 -22.82
CA LYS A 348 -24.08 -7.80 -22.07
C LYS A 348 -24.31 -7.67 -20.56
N LEU A 349 -23.40 -8.24 -19.79
CA LEU A 349 -23.37 -8.12 -18.34
C LEU A 349 -21.94 -7.86 -17.87
N THR A 350 -21.78 -6.90 -16.96
CA THR A 350 -20.51 -6.60 -16.31
C THR A 350 -20.62 -6.93 -14.84
N CYS A 351 -19.66 -7.69 -14.33
CA CYS A 351 -19.52 -7.98 -12.90
C CYS A 351 -18.17 -7.48 -12.42
N LEU A 352 -18.20 -6.63 -11.40
CA LEU A 352 -17.02 -6.10 -10.74
C LEU A 352 -16.95 -6.65 -9.32
N ILE A 353 -15.79 -7.21 -8.96
CA ILE A 353 -15.53 -7.80 -7.65
C ILE A 353 -14.37 -7.05 -7.02
N GLU A 354 -14.62 -6.49 -5.85
CA GLU A 354 -13.61 -5.84 -5.00
C GLU A 354 -13.32 -6.72 -3.78
N LEU A 355 -12.05 -6.89 -3.46
CA LEU A 355 -11.58 -7.67 -2.32
C LEU A 355 -11.12 -6.76 -1.19
N GLY A 356 -11.11 -7.26 0.05
CA GLY A 356 -10.77 -6.45 1.22
C GLY A 356 -9.33 -5.91 1.27
N ASN A 357 -8.47 -6.29 0.34
CA ASN A 357 -7.14 -5.70 0.14
C ASN A 357 -7.09 -4.60 -0.94
N GLY A 358 -8.23 -4.16 -1.48
CA GLY A 358 -8.34 -3.12 -2.51
C GLY A 358 -8.09 -3.62 -3.94
N ILE A 359 -7.94 -4.94 -4.16
CA ILE A 359 -7.87 -5.49 -5.52
C ILE A 359 -9.26 -5.55 -6.13
N GLU A 360 -9.38 -4.95 -7.30
CA GLU A 360 -10.59 -4.91 -8.12
C GLU A 360 -10.41 -5.73 -9.41
N ARG A 361 -11.43 -6.48 -9.80
CA ARG A 361 -11.49 -7.13 -11.12
C ARG A 361 -12.87 -7.05 -11.74
N SER A 362 -12.90 -6.72 -13.03
CA SER A 362 -14.09 -6.74 -13.87
C SER A 362 -14.13 -7.97 -14.78
N VAL A 363 -15.32 -8.54 -14.92
CA VAL A 363 -15.64 -9.65 -15.82
C VAL A 363 -16.83 -9.25 -16.67
N HIS A 364 -16.68 -9.33 -17.98
CA HIS A 364 -17.70 -8.91 -18.94
C HIS A 364 -18.21 -10.15 -19.67
N TYR A 365 -19.51 -10.31 -19.75
CA TYR A 365 -20.19 -11.40 -20.47
C TYR A 365 -20.92 -10.76 -21.65
N ASP A 366 -20.66 -11.25 -22.85
CA ASP A 366 -21.15 -10.70 -24.12
C ASP A 366 -21.78 -11.83 -24.93
N GLN A 367 -23.09 -11.79 -25.12
CA GLN A 367 -23.81 -12.81 -25.87
C GLN A 367 -23.72 -12.54 -27.37
N GLN A 368 -23.10 -13.48 -28.10
CA GLN A 368 -22.92 -13.46 -29.55
C GLN A 368 -23.60 -14.69 -30.16
N GLU A 369 -24.75 -14.51 -30.79
CA GLU A 369 -25.58 -15.61 -31.31
C GLU A 369 -25.79 -16.73 -30.27
N HIS A 370 -25.30 -17.95 -30.55
CA HIS A 370 -25.40 -19.11 -29.67
C HIS A 370 -24.22 -19.26 -28.70
N THR A 371 -23.32 -18.28 -28.60
CA THR A 371 -22.09 -18.36 -27.80
C THR A 371 -22.01 -17.19 -26.83
N CYS A 372 -21.73 -17.47 -25.55
CA CYS A 372 -21.38 -16.43 -24.61
C CYS A 372 -19.86 -16.20 -24.61
N VAL A 373 -19.46 -14.95 -24.85
CA VAL A 373 -18.06 -14.52 -24.80
C VAL A 373 -17.79 -13.84 -23.47
N VAL A 374 -16.89 -14.40 -22.68
CA VAL A 374 -16.46 -13.82 -21.39
C VAL A 374 -15.12 -13.13 -21.59
N ARG A 375 -15.03 -11.86 -21.22
CA ARG A 375 -13.80 -11.05 -21.26
C ARG A 375 -13.39 -10.64 -19.86
N MET A 376 -12.15 -10.94 -19.51
CA MET A 376 -11.52 -10.49 -18.27
C MET A 376 -10.15 -9.92 -18.63
N ARG A 377 -10.01 -8.59 -18.59
CA ARG A 377 -8.82 -7.87 -19.11
C ARG A 377 -8.56 -8.20 -20.60
N VAL A 378 -7.42 -8.80 -20.92
CA VAL A 378 -7.00 -9.20 -22.28
C VAL A 378 -7.48 -10.62 -22.67
N ASP A 379 -7.98 -11.41 -21.71
CA ASP A 379 -8.43 -12.78 -21.98
C ASP A 379 -9.85 -12.78 -22.55
N ARG A 380 -10.05 -13.48 -23.68
CA ARG A 380 -11.36 -13.73 -24.31
C ARG A 380 -11.63 -15.24 -24.30
N MET A 381 -12.72 -15.64 -23.64
CA MET A 381 -13.17 -17.03 -23.57
C MET A 381 -14.53 -17.19 -24.24
N GLU A 382 -14.71 -18.23 -25.05
CA GLU A 382 -15.97 -18.53 -25.72
C GLU A 382 -16.63 -19.76 -25.09
N PHE A 383 -17.94 -19.65 -24.83
CA PHE A 383 -18.77 -20.72 -24.27
C PHE A 383 -19.95 -20.99 -25.21
N PRO A 384 -19.78 -21.88 -26.20
CA PRO A 384 -20.84 -22.22 -27.14
C PRO A 384 -22.01 -22.92 -26.45
N GLY A 385 -23.23 -22.53 -26.79
CA GLY A 385 -24.48 -23.07 -26.25
C GLY A 385 -24.88 -22.54 -24.86
N GLU A 386 -24.03 -21.75 -24.21
CA GLU A 386 -24.30 -21.15 -22.90
C GLU A 386 -24.87 -19.74 -23.05
N SER A 387 -25.89 -19.41 -22.26
CA SER A 387 -26.42 -18.04 -22.15
C SER A 387 -25.61 -17.26 -21.13
N TYR A 388 -25.34 -15.99 -21.41
CA TYR A 388 -24.56 -15.11 -20.55
C TYR A 388 -25.13 -15.01 -19.13
N GLN A 389 -26.47 -14.97 -18.99
CA GLN A 389 -27.12 -14.93 -17.68
C GLN A 389 -26.83 -16.19 -16.88
N ASN A 390 -27.00 -17.37 -17.49
CA ASN A 390 -26.79 -18.66 -16.82
C ASN A 390 -25.32 -18.86 -16.44
N LEU A 391 -24.41 -18.52 -17.36
CA LEU A 391 -22.98 -18.62 -17.12
C LEU A 391 -22.53 -17.68 -16.00
N PHE A 392 -23.02 -16.43 -15.99
CA PHE A 392 -22.80 -15.50 -14.89
C PHE A 392 -23.29 -16.06 -13.55
N LEU A 393 -24.53 -16.56 -13.48
CA LEU A 393 -25.09 -17.12 -12.24
C LEU A 393 -24.28 -18.32 -11.73
N LYS A 394 -23.73 -19.15 -12.64
CA LYS A 394 -22.81 -20.24 -12.28
C LYS A 394 -21.51 -19.72 -11.67
N HIS A 395 -20.92 -18.67 -12.24
CA HIS A 395 -19.71 -18.06 -11.69
C HIS A 395 -19.98 -17.35 -10.36
N LEU A 396 -21.10 -16.62 -10.26
CA LEU A 396 -21.55 -15.98 -9.02
C LEU A 396 -21.73 -17.02 -7.90
N LYS A 397 -22.25 -18.20 -8.23
CA LYS A 397 -22.40 -19.32 -7.29
C LYS A 397 -21.08 -19.81 -6.72
N GLU A 398 -20.10 -20.04 -7.57
CA GLU A 398 -18.78 -20.51 -7.11
C GLU A 398 -18.06 -19.42 -6.28
N ASN A 399 -18.18 -18.15 -6.68
CA ASN A 399 -17.55 -17.03 -5.98
C ASN A 399 -18.21 -16.73 -4.61
N LEU A 400 -19.50 -16.98 -4.43
CA LEU A 400 -20.22 -16.75 -3.15
C LEU A 400 -20.39 -18.02 -2.30
N LYS A 401 -19.77 -19.13 -2.66
CA LYS A 401 -20.01 -20.46 -2.07
C LYS A 401 -19.54 -20.56 -0.61
N PHE A 402 -18.41 -19.94 -0.29
CA PHE A 402 -17.79 -19.98 1.04
C PHE A 402 -17.59 -18.59 1.65
N GLN A 403 -18.28 -17.57 1.14
CA GLN A 403 -18.27 -16.23 1.72
C GLN A 403 -18.88 -16.24 3.11
N ARG A 404 -18.05 -16.12 4.15
CA ARG A 404 -18.49 -16.17 5.57
C ARG A 404 -18.67 -14.77 6.17
N ALA A 405 -17.78 -13.86 5.81
CA ALA A 405 -17.80 -12.47 6.27
C ALA A 405 -18.90 -11.67 5.54
N PRO A 406 -19.57 -10.72 6.20
CA PRO A 406 -20.53 -9.84 5.55
C PRO A 406 -19.80 -8.93 4.55
N MET A 407 -20.27 -8.93 3.30
CA MET A 407 -19.81 -7.97 2.28
C MET A 407 -20.15 -6.54 2.73
N LYS A 408 -19.33 -5.57 2.35
CA LYS A 408 -19.59 -4.15 2.56
C LYS A 408 -20.82 -3.74 1.75
N GLU A 409 -20.82 -4.02 0.45
CA GLU A 409 -21.91 -3.59 -0.43
C GLU A 409 -22.15 -4.50 -1.63
N ILE A 410 -23.40 -4.49 -2.11
CA ILE A 410 -23.82 -5.14 -3.34
C ILE A 410 -24.66 -4.18 -4.19
N HIS A 411 -24.35 -4.08 -5.47
CA HIS A 411 -24.99 -3.17 -6.42
C HIS A 411 -25.59 -3.92 -7.59
N PHE A 412 -26.81 -3.55 -7.97
CA PHE A 412 -27.51 -4.03 -9.17
C PHE A 412 -27.97 -2.85 -10.00
N ASP A 413 -27.31 -2.62 -11.13
CA ASP A 413 -27.57 -1.46 -12.00
C ASP A 413 -27.78 -1.88 -13.46
N TYR A 414 -28.45 -1.02 -14.22
CA TYR A 414 -28.64 -1.16 -15.66
C TYR A 414 -28.53 0.19 -16.35
N PHE A 415 -28.00 0.20 -17.58
CA PHE A 415 -27.66 1.43 -18.31
C PHE A 415 -28.81 1.89 -19.23
N TYR A 416 -28.72 3.14 -19.73
CA TYR A 416 -29.75 3.78 -20.56
C TYR A 416 -30.10 3.00 -21.85
N MET A 417 -29.19 2.14 -22.33
CA MET A 417 -29.41 1.31 -23.52
C MET A 417 -30.23 0.04 -23.24
N VAL A 418 -30.65 -0.22 -22.00
CA VAL A 418 -31.39 -1.42 -21.59
C VAL A 418 -32.82 -1.06 -21.17
N GLU A 419 -33.80 -1.76 -21.74
CA GLU A 419 -35.19 -1.65 -21.32
C GLU A 419 -35.38 -2.22 -19.90
N ALA A 420 -36.17 -1.55 -19.05
CA ALA A 420 -36.42 -2.01 -17.69
C ALA A 420 -36.96 -3.45 -17.64
N ALA A 421 -37.77 -3.86 -18.64
CA ALA A 421 -38.31 -5.20 -18.74
C ALA A 421 -37.21 -6.29 -18.89
N ASP A 422 -36.10 -6.00 -19.55
CA ASP A 422 -34.99 -6.94 -19.70
C ASP A 422 -34.19 -7.08 -18.40
N PHE A 423 -34.02 -5.98 -17.67
CA PHE A 423 -33.43 -6.01 -16.33
C PHE A 423 -34.30 -6.81 -15.35
N SER A 424 -35.63 -6.60 -15.34
CA SER A 424 -36.55 -7.39 -14.53
C SER A 424 -36.53 -8.89 -14.88
N LYS A 425 -36.37 -9.26 -16.17
CA LYS A 425 -36.19 -10.67 -16.58
C LYS A 425 -34.91 -11.26 -15.99
N PHE A 426 -33.81 -10.51 -16.03
CA PHE A 426 -32.54 -10.93 -15.41
C PHE A 426 -32.68 -11.10 -13.90
N LEU A 427 -33.32 -10.16 -13.20
CA LEU A 427 -33.54 -10.24 -11.74
C LEU A 427 -34.40 -11.44 -11.34
N LYS A 428 -35.36 -11.87 -12.16
CA LYS A 428 -36.09 -13.14 -11.93
C LYS A 428 -35.17 -14.36 -11.98
N LEU A 429 -34.18 -14.39 -12.88
CA LEU A 429 -33.19 -15.46 -12.90
C LEU A 429 -32.29 -15.42 -11.65
N VAL A 430 -31.93 -14.21 -11.19
CA VAL A 430 -31.21 -14.01 -9.93
C VAL A 430 -32.05 -14.52 -8.75
N GLU A 431 -33.34 -14.18 -8.70
CA GLU A 431 -34.29 -14.64 -7.67
C GLU A 431 -34.34 -16.17 -7.58
N GLU A 432 -34.55 -16.85 -8.71
CA GLU A 432 -34.58 -18.31 -8.79
C GLU A 432 -33.26 -18.93 -8.30
N TYR A 433 -32.13 -18.32 -8.63
CA TYR A 433 -30.84 -18.74 -8.09
C TYR A 433 -30.73 -18.53 -6.58
N LEU A 434 -31.14 -17.36 -6.05
CA LEU A 434 -31.08 -17.04 -4.64
C LEU A 434 -31.95 -17.98 -3.80
N LYS A 435 -33.10 -18.44 -4.31
CA LYS A 435 -33.94 -19.48 -3.68
C LYS A 435 -33.22 -20.80 -3.46
N THR A 436 -32.23 -21.14 -4.29
CA THR A 436 -31.46 -22.40 -4.15
C THR A 436 -30.43 -22.37 -3.02
N ARG A 437 -30.18 -21.20 -2.40
CA ARG A 437 -29.16 -21.06 -1.35
C ARG A 437 -29.73 -21.44 0.02
N ASN A 438 -28.97 -22.25 0.75
CA ASN A 438 -29.32 -22.61 2.14
C ASN A 438 -29.07 -21.48 3.15
N GLN A 439 -28.41 -20.39 2.75
CA GLN A 439 -28.05 -19.27 3.59
C GLN A 439 -28.25 -17.95 2.84
N ALA A 440 -28.88 -16.99 3.50
CA ALA A 440 -29.05 -15.63 3.01
C ALA A 440 -27.69 -14.94 2.82
N ILE A 441 -27.59 -14.05 1.82
CA ILE A 441 -26.36 -13.31 1.54
C ILE A 441 -26.14 -12.28 2.65
N ARG A 442 -24.96 -12.33 3.28
CA ARG A 442 -24.57 -11.37 4.31
C ARG A 442 -23.93 -10.15 3.64
N VAL A 443 -24.62 -9.02 3.70
CA VAL A 443 -24.15 -7.73 3.17
C VAL A 443 -24.59 -6.61 4.11
N LYS A 444 -23.82 -5.53 4.18
CA LYS A 444 -24.12 -4.34 5.00
C LYS A 444 -24.93 -3.29 4.24
N LYS A 445 -24.61 -3.03 2.98
CA LYS A 445 -25.30 -2.04 2.13
C LYS A 445 -25.82 -2.67 0.84
N PHE A 446 -27.08 -2.39 0.51
CA PHE A 446 -27.69 -2.80 -0.75
C PHE A 446 -28.01 -1.57 -1.59
N ILE A 447 -27.62 -1.60 -2.88
CA ILE A 447 -27.87 -0.53 -3.84
C ILE A 447 -28.50 -1.14 -5.11
N MET A 448 -29.56 -0.51 -5.61
CA MET A 448 -30.17 -0.93 -6.86
C MET A 448 -30.76 0.25 -7.63
N THR A 449 -30.54 0.27 -8.94
CA THR A 449 -31.34 1.07 -9.87
C THR A 449 -32.56 0.27 -10.31
N THR A 450 -33.77 0.80 -10.15
CA THR A 450 -35.00 0.10 -10.54
C THR A 450 -36.13 1.06 -10.90
N SER A 451 -37.07 0.61 -11.73
CA SER A 451 -38.34 1.29 -12.00
C SER A 451 -39.56 0.57 -11.40
N THR A 452 -39.37 -0.57 -10.71
CA THR A 452 -40.46 -1.32 -10.06
C THR A 452 -40.10 -1.85 -8.67
N GLN A 453 -41.11 -1.94 -7.79
CA GLN A 453 -40.95 -2.58 -6.48
C GLN A 453 -40.66 -4.09 -6.58
N ASP A 454 -41.17 -4.76 -7.62
CA ASP A 454 -41.00 -6.21 -7.78
C ASP A 454 -39.54 -6.61 -8.01
N ASP A 455 -38.76 -5.73 -8.64
CA ASP A 455 -37.31 -5.91 -8.79
C ASP A 455 -36.58 -5.91 -7.43
N LEU A 456 -36.98 -5.02 -6.51
CA LEU A 456 -36.43 -4.99 -5.14
C LEU A 456 -36.80 -6.25 -4.35
N VAL A 457 -38.06 -6.71 -4.50
CA VAL A 457 -38.55 -7.95 -3.87
C VAL A 457 -37.87 -9.19 -4.45
N SER A 458 -37.31 -9.12 -5.67
CA SER A 458 -36.57 -10.23 -6.27
C SER A 458 -35.20 -10.49 -5.59
N VAL A 459 -34.67 -9.52 -4.83
CA VAL A 459 -33.33 -9.63 -4.22
C VAL A 459 -33.35 -9.44 -2.69
N ILE A 460 -33.98 -8.38 -2.18
CA ILE A 460 -33.93 -7.98 -0.75
C ILE A 460 -34.32 -9.12 0.21
N PRO A 461 -35.39 -9.92 -0.01
CA PRO A 461 -35.78 -11.00 0.90
C PRO A 461 -34.72 -12.08 1.13
N TYR A 462 -33.76 -12.22 0.20
CA TYR A 462 -32.69 -13.21 0.27
C TYR A 462 -31.40 -12.67 0.89
N LEU A 463 -31.41 -11.41 1.35
CA LEU A 463 -30.32 -10.80 2.13
C LEU A 463 -30.54 -11.05 3.63
N CYS A 464 -29.44 -11.13 4.39
CA CYS A 464 -29.51 -11.34 5.83
C CYS A 464 -29.94 -10.05 6.56
N SER A 465 -31.14 -10.05 7.16
CA SER A 465 -31.71 -8.90 7.88
C SER A 465 -30.84 -8.38 9.02
N ARG A 466 -30.09 -9.26 9.70
CA ARG A 466 -29.18 -8.85 10.80
C ARG A 466 -27.93 -8.13 10.33
N SER A 467 -27.48 -8.37 9.09
CA SER A 467 -26.28 -7.73 8.56
C SER A 467 -26.60 -6.50 7.73
N LEU A 468 -27.77 -6.45 7.08
CA LEU A 468 -28.18 -5.35 6.21
C LEU A 468 -28.52 -4.11 7.05
N LYS A 469 -27.77 -3.03 6.83
CA LYS A 469 -27.90 -1.76 7.53
C LYS A 469 -28.48 -0.66 6.64
N THR A 470 -28.07 -0.60 5.38
CA THR A 470 -28.44 0.49 4.46
C THR A 470 -29.12 -0.05 3.21
N ILE A 471 -30.26 0.53 2.85
CA ILE A 471 -30.99 0.29 1.59
C ILE A 471 -30.98 1.58 0.77
N GLU A 472 -30.40 1.52 -0.42
CA GLU A 472 -30.33 2.65 -1.36
C GLU A 472 -30.99 2.27 -2.69
N VAL A 473 -31.99 3.06 -3.11
CA VAL A 473 -32.67 2.92 -4.40
C VAL A 473 -32.36 4.16 -5.24
N LYS A 474 -31.82 3.93 -6.43
CA LYS A 474 -31.45 4.97 -7.41
C LYS A 474 -32.46 4.99 -8.56
N SER A 475 -32.75 6.17 -9.08
CA SER A 475 -33.70 6.36 -10.18
C SER A 475 -32.97 6.52 -11.53
N ARG A 476 -33.71 6.31 -12.64
CA ARG A 476 -33.27 6.73 -13.97
C ARG A 476 -33.82 8.12 -14.28
N TYR A 477 -33.02 8.97 -14.94
CA TYR A 477 -33.44 10.33 -15.36
C TYR A 477 -34.75 10.35 -16.17
N GLU A 478 -35.10 9.28 -16.90
CA GLU A 478 -36.28 9.20 -17.77
C GLU A 478 -37.41 8.28 -17.26
N GLU A 479 -37.12 7.34 -16.35
CA GLU A 479 -38.09 6.37 -15.83
C GLU A 479 -38.02 6.33 -14.30
N LYS A 480 -38.90 7.10 -13.66
CA LYS A 480 -39.04 7.11 -12.20
C LYS A 480 -39.86 5.91 -11.73
N LEU A 481 -39.54 5.38 -10.55
CA LEU A 481 -40.43 4.45 -9.85
C LEU A 481 -41.77 5.16 -9.58
N VAL A 482 -42.85 4.70 -10.23
CA VAL A 482 -44.22 5.23 -10.05
C VAL A 482 -45.00 4.41 -9.00
N SER A 483 -44.47 3.27 -8.56
CA SER A 483 -45.15 2.34 -7.63
C SER A 483 -44.81 2.58 -6.16
N GLY A 484 -45.68 2.12 -5.25
CA GLY A 484 -45.47 2.17 -3.80
C GLY A 484 -44.39 1.21 -3.28
N VAL A 485 -44.18 1.21 -1.96
CA VAL A 485 -43.28 0.34 -1.20
C VAL A 485 -44.04 -0.69 -0.34
N ASP A 486 -45.32 -0.91 -0.60
CA ASP A 486 -46.22 -1.73 0.25
C ASP A 486 -45.75 -3.18 0.47
N LYS A 487 -45.24 -3.87 -0.56
CA LYS A 487 -44.64 -5.22 -0.44
C LYS A 487 -43.34 -5.27 0.39
N LEU A 488 -42.57 -4.18 0.47
CA LEU A 488 -41.27 -4.13 1.13
C LEU A 488 -41.42 -3.91 2.64
N VAL A 489 -42.43 -3.14 3.07
CA VAL A 489 -42.74 -2.87 4.50
C VAL A 489 -43.00 -4.16 5.29
N ALA A 490 -43.43 -5.24 4.61
CA ALA A 490 -43.64 -6.55 5.22
C ALA A 490 -42.35 -7.33 5.49
N LEU A 491 -41.20 -6.91 4.93
CA LEU A 491 -39.93 -7.63 5.04
C LEU A 491 -39.18 -7.26 6.33
N ASP A 492 -38.59 -8.27 6.99
CA ASP A 492 -37.72 -8.06 8.15
C ASP A 492 -36.49 -7.20 7.78
N GLN A 493 -35.98 -7.38 6.56
CA GLN A 493 -34.87 -6.59 6.02
C GLN A 493 -35.18 -5.10 5.94
N TRP A 494 -36.43 -4.74 5.62
CA TRP A 494 -36.87 -3.35 5.58
C TRP A 494 -37.02 -2.78 6.99
N ARG A 495 -37.61 -3.55 7.91
CA ARG A 495 -37.88 -3.09 9.29
C ARG A 495 -36.64 -3.01 10.19
N GLN A 496 -35.60 -3.79 9.89
CA GLN A 496 -34.37 -3.85 10.69
C GLN A 496 -33.23 -3.01 10.11
N ALA A 497 -33.37 -2.52 8.88
CA ALA A 497 -32.40 -1.62 8.30
C ALA A 497 -32.36 -0.30 9.08
N GLU A 498 -31.16 0.24 9.26
CA GLU A 498 -30.91 1.48 9.99
C GLU A 498 -31.11 2.70 9.07
N GLU A 499 -30.80 2.55 7.78
CA GLU A 499 -30.77 3.65 6.82
C GLU A 499 -31.55 3.36 5.53
N LEU A 500 -32.36 4.33 5.09
CA LEU A 500 -33.12 4.28 3.83
C LEU A 500 -32.84 5.51 2.94
N LEU A 501 -32.37 5.29 1.72
CA LEU A 501 -32.11 6.34 0.73
C LEU A 501 -32.92 6.10 -0.55
N MET A 502 -33.92 6.96 -0.79
CA MET A 502 -34.79 6.93 -1.98
C MET A 502 -35.07 8.38 -2.43
N ARG A 503 -34.04 9.05 -2.98
CA ARG A 503 -34.03 10.52 -3.16
C ARG A 503 -34.78 11.00 -4.39
N GLU A 504 -34.83 10.18 -5.44
CA GLU A 504 -35.30 10.58 -6.77
C GLU A 504 -36.65 9.95 -7.15
N ASP A 505 -36.99 8.84 -6.49
CA ASP A 505 -38.18 8.03 -6.73
C ASP A 505 -39.33 8.42 -5.82
N THR A 506 -40.51 8.65 -6.40
CA THR A 506 -41.68 9.10 -5.65
C THR A 506 -42.41 7.91 -5.01
N ILE A 507 -42.35 7.82 -3.68
CA ILE A 507 -43.12 6.84 -2.91
C ILE A 507 -44.59 7.28 -2.87
N THR A 508 -45.48 6.45 -3.43
CA THR A 508 -46.94 6.66 -3.42
C THR A 508 -47.66 5.99 -2.25
N THR A 509 -46.97 5.12 -1.50
CA THR A 509 -47.50 4.49 -0.29
C THR A 509 -47.83 5.56 0.77
N PRO A 510 -49.01 5.52 1.42
CA PRO A 510 -49.35 6.48 2.46
C PRO A 510 -48.35 6.47 3.60
N LEU A 511 -47.95 7.66 4.08
CA LEU A 511 -46.88 7.86 5.06
C LEU A 511 -47.00 6.94 6.29
N GLY A 512 -48.19 6.85 6.88
CA GLY A 512 -48.45 6.03 8.07
C GLY A 512 -48.23 4.52 7.88
N LYS A 513 -48.13 4.05 6.62
CA LYS A 513 -47.85 2.65 6.28
C LYS A 513 -46.38 2.38 5.95
N ILE A 514 -45.57 3.40 5.67
CA ILE A 514 -44.17 3.19 5.23
C ILE A 514 -43.29 2.70 6.40
N GLY A 515 -43.63 3.10 7.64
CA GLY A 515 -42.85 2.76 8.83
C GLY A 515 -41.51 3.52 8.91
N LEU A 516 -41.47 4.77 8.43
CA LEU A 516 -40.25 5.59 8.41
C LEU A 516 -39.68 5.84 9.81
N GLU A 517 -40.52 5.81 10.83
CA GLU A 517 -40.13 5.94 12.23
C GLU A 517 -39.20 4.81 12.71
N GLY A 518 -39.16 3.67 12.02
CA GLY A 518 -38.28 2.55 12.37
C GLY A 518 -36.82 2.73 11.95
N PHE A 519 -36.52 3.67 11.05
CA PHE A 519 -35.16 3.92 10.56
C PHE A 519 -34.44 4.94 11.46
N GLN A 520 -33.15 4.72 11.68
CA GLN A 520 -32.26 5.71 12.30
C GLN A 520 -32.12 6.92 11.38
N LYS A 521 -31.99 6.68 10.06
CA LYS A 521 -31.78 7.70 9.04
C LYS A 521 -32.61 7.42 7.80
N ALA A 522 -33.31 8.42 7.26
CA ALA A 522 -34.03 8.28 6.00
C ALA A 522 -34.02 9.56 5.15
N ASP A 523 -33.82 9.43 3.84
CA ASP A 523 -33.97 10.49 2.85
C ASP A 523 -34.86 10.00 1.70
N VAL A 524 -36.11 10.46 1.67
CA VAL A 524 -37.17 9.94 0.79
C VAL A 524 -37.90 11.06 0.04
N LEU A 525 -38.45 10.74 -1.13
CA LEU A 525 -39.35 11.59 -1.90
C LEU A 525 -40.79 11.03 -1.85
N LEU A 526 -41.75 11.78 -1.30
CA LEU A 526 -43.16 11.37 -1.19
C LEU A 526 -44.04 12.05 -2.25
N SER A 527 -45.14 11.39 -2.66
CA SER A 527 -46.09 11.99 -3.60
C SER A 527 -46.85 13.18 -3.01
N THR A 528 -47.30 13.07 -1.77
CA THR A 528 -48.10 14.08 -1.05
C THR A 528 -47.81 14.04 0.45
N ILE A 529 -47.79 15.20 1.11
CA ILE A 529 -47.74 15.32 2.57
C ILE A 529 -48.81 16.31 3.08
N SER A 530 -49.42 16.03 4.23
CA SER A 530 -50.43 16.90 4.88
C SER A 530 -49.99 17.42 6.25
N SER A 531 -50.68 18.43 6.78
CA SER A 531 -50.47 18.95 8.15
C SER A 531 -50.57 17.85 9.22
N ARG A 532 -51.45 16.86 9.01
CA ARG A 532 -51.63 15.72 9.93
C ARG A 532 -50.48 14.73 9.86
N ASP A 533 -49.97 14.44 8.66
CA ASP A 533 -48.82 13.54 8.49
C ASP A 533 -47.58 14.08 9.22
N VAL A 534 -47.34 15.40 9.15
CA VAL A 534 -46.24 16.05 9.87
C VAL A 534 -46.41 15.93 11.38
N PHE A 535 -47.63 16.09 11.89
CA PHE A 535 -47.94 15.95 13.31
C PHE A 535 -47.78 14.50 13.82
N GLU A 536 -48.24 13.52 13.04
CA GLU A 536 -48.07 12.11 13.36
C GLU A 536 -46.59 11.70 13.38
N LEU A 537 -45.82 12.14 12.38
CA LEU A 537 -44.36 11.95 12.34
C LEU A 537 -43.70 12.55 13.58
N LYS A 538 -43.97 13.83 13.90
CA LYS A 538 -43.45 14.46 15.11
C LYS A 538 -43.71 13.56 16.33
N THR A 539 -44.95 13.10 16.49
CA THR A 539 -45.35 12.32 17.67
C THR A 539 -44.58 11.00 17.76
N LYS A 540 -44.48 10.25 16.65
CA LYS A 540 -43.76 8.97 16.61
C LYS A 540 -42.24 9.12 16.74
N LEU A 541 -41.66 10.14 16.11
CA LEU A 541 -40.21 10.39 16.16
C LEU A 541 -39.76 10.80 17.56
N LEU A 542 -40.57 11.56 18.30
CA LEU A 542 -40.29 11.92 19.69
C LEU A 542 -40.34 10.72 20.66
N THR A 543 -41.01 9.62 20.28
CA THR A 543 -41.04 8.38 21.07
C THR A 543 -39.91 7.40 20.73
N THR A 544 -39.15 7.64 19.65
CA THR A 544 -38.16 6.69 19.15
C THR A 544 -36.77 7.04 19.64
N SER A 545 -36.08 6.12 20.33
CA SER A 545 -34.75 6.37 20.92
C SER A 545 -33.58 6.25 19.93
N THR A 546 -33.79 5.58 18.80
CA THR A 546 -32.76 5.34 17.77
C THR A 546 -32.79 6.36 16.64
N PHE A 547 -33.81 7.23 16.56
CA PHE A 547 -33.99 8.16 15.46
C PHE A 547 -32.91 9.27 15.46
N GLN A 548 -32.28 9.50 14.31
CA GLN A 548 -31.26 10.54 14.13
C GLN A 548 -31.64 11.59 13.07
N LYS A 549 -32.12 11.15 11.90
CA LYS A 549 -32.47 12.08 10.81
C LYS A 549 -33.54 11.56 9.86
N LEU A 550 -34.53 12.40 9.56
CA LEU A 550 -35.50 12.17 8.50
C LEU A 550 -35.55 13.40 7.59
N LYS A 551 -35.28 13.18 6.30
CA LYS A 551 -35.48 14.16 5.24
C LYS A 551 -36.58 13.67 4.32
N ILE A 552 -37.64 14.46 4.19
CA ILE A 552 -38.75 14.19 3.29
C ILE A 552 -38.77 15.31 2.25
N SER A 553 -38.54 14.94 1.00
CA SER A 553 -38.90 15.74 -0.16
C SER A 553 -40.31 15.34 -0.59
N PHE A 554 -41.08 16.23 -1.22
CA PHE A 554 -42.43 15.87 -1.68
C PHE A 554 -42.81 16.63 -2.95
N ASN A 555 -43.60 15.98 -3.82
CA ASN A 555 -44.09 16.59 -5.06
C ASN A 555 -45.27 17.52 -4.80
N ASN A 556 -46.23 17.07 -3.96
CA ASN A 556 -47.42 17.83 -3.61
C ASN A 556 -47.53 18.02 -2.09
N SER A 557 -48.25 19.06 -1.67
CA SER A 557 -48.52 19.31 -0.25
C SER A 557 -49.95 19.80 -0.05
N THR A 558 -50.61 19.27 0.97
CA THR A 558 -51.86 19.80 1.53
C THR A 558 -51.62 20.40 2.92
N ILE A 559 -50.36 20.74 3.24
CA ILE A 559 -50.03 21.49 4.44
C ILE A 559 -50.71 22.85 4.37
N ASP A 560 -51.58 23.11 5.32
CA ASP A 560 -52.43 24.28 5.44
C ASP A 560 -52.23 24.94 6.82
N GLY A 561 -53.04 25.96 7.13
CA GLY A 561 -52.96 26.68 8.40
C GLY A 561 -53.12 25.80 9.65
N LEU A 562 -53.71 24.60 9.52
CA LEU A 562 -53.85 23.65 10.62
C LEU A 562 -52.49 23.22 11.17
N ILE A 563 -51.40 23.32 10.41
CA ILE A 563 -50.07 23.00 10.92
C ILE A 563 -49.66 23.90 12.09
N TYR A 564 -50.11 25.16 12.10
CA TYR A 564 -49.86 26.10 13.20
C TYR A 564 -50.71 25.76 14.43
N ASP A 565 -51.93 25.27 14.21
CA ASP A 565 -52.79 24.79 15.30
C ASP A 565 -52.26 23.47 15.91
N LEU A 566 -51.66 22.61 15.08
CA LEU A 566 -51.12 21.30 15.50
C LEU A 566 -49.72 21.38 16.12
N LEU A 567 -48.84 22.24 15.61
CA LEU A 567 -47.44 22.34 16.05
C LEU A 567 -47.14 23.56 16.93
N GLY A 568 -48.02 24.58 16.94
CA GLY A 568 -47.77 25.88 17.54
C GLY A 568 -47.16 26.89 16.55
N SER A 569 -46.70 28.04 17.06
CA SER A 569 -46.01 29.06 16.25
C SER A 569 -44.52 28.73 16.08
N PRO A 570 -43.92 28.93 14.89
CA PRO A 570 -42.51 28.65 14.66
C PRO A 570 -41.59 29.65 15.36
N PHE A 571 -40.37 29.23 15.70
CA PHE A 571 -39.35 30.09 16.29
C PHE A 571 -38.67 30.91 15.18
N ASN A 572 -38.61 32.25 15.31
CA ASN A 572 -38.11 33.14 14.27
C ASN A 572 -36.68 33.60 14.60
N ILE A 573 -35.67 33.14 13.85
CA ILE A 573 -34.27 33.54 14.02
C ILE A 573 -33.84 34.39 12.80
N THR A 574 -34.01 35.71 12.95
CA THR A 574 -33.37 36.79 12.16
C THR A 574 -33.75 37.01 10.67
N THR A 575 -33.55 38.26 10.26
CA THR A 575 -34.09 38.99 9.10
C THR A 575 -33.55 38.62 7.72
N ASN A 576 -32.90 37.46 7.53
CA ASN A 576 -32.39 37.05 6.21
C ASN A 576 -32.94 35.68 5.77
N LYS A 577 -33.98 35.73 4.92
CA LYS A 577 -34.48 34.71 3.98
C LYS A 577 -34.07 33.23 4.20
N THR A 578 -34.34 32.65 5.37
CA THR A 578 -34.32 31.18 5.59
C THR A 578 -35.55 30.73 6.42
N PRO A 579 -36.06 29.50 6.20
CA PRO A 579 -37.44 29.14 6.53
C PRO A 579 -37.69 28.88 8.03
N TYR A 580 -38.97 29.02 8.43
CA TYR A 580 -39.52 28.74 9.76
C TYR A 580 -39.03 27.39 10.34
N ALA A 581 -38.46 27.40 11.55
CA ALA A 581 -38.01 26.20 12.25
C ALA A 581 -38.84 25.94 13.53
N TYR A 582 -39.13 24.68 13.82
CA TYR A 582 -39.78 24.22 15.05
C TYR A 582 -38.80 23.38 15.86
N TYR A 583 -38.77 23.60 17.18
CA TYR A 583 -38.00 22.79 18.13
C TYR A 583 -38.99 22.13 19.10
N PHE A 584 -38.88 20.83 19.28
CA PHE A 584 -39.72 20.06 20.20
C PHE A 584 -38.83 19.38 21.25
N GLU A 585 -39.23 19.48 22.51
CA GLU A 585 -38.56 18.81 23.62
C GLU A 585 -38.98 17.33 23.66
N TYR A 586 -38.01 16.43 23.81
CA TYR A 586 -38.31 15.02 24.08
C TYR A 586 -38.98 14.92 25.46
N GLN A 587 -40.04 14.13 25.60
CA GLN A 587 -40.64 13.90 26.92
C GLN A 587 -39.57 13.26 27.82
N GLN A 588 -39.15 14.01 28.84
CA GLN A 588 -38.28 13.53 29.90
C GLN A 588 -39.06 12.51 30.73
N ASP A 589 -39.01 11.24 30.33
CA ASP A 589 -38.93 10.19 31.32
C ASP A 589 -37.51 10.22 31.93
N GLU A 590 -37.45 10.01 33.24
CA GLU A 590 -36.31 10.14 34.14
C GLU A 590 -34.93 9.97 33.48
N LYS A 591 -34.07 10.98 33.67
CA LYS A 591 -32.64 10.99 33.32
C LYS A 591 -32.33 10.15 32.07
N ILE A 592 -32.28 10.79 30.90
CA ILE A 592 -31.29 10.36 29.92
C ILE A 592 -29.94 10.60 30.60
N GLU A 593 -29.50 9.55 31.30
CA GLU A 593 -28.14 9.33 31.73
C GLU A 593 -27.30 9.63 30.49
N LYS A 594 -26.70 10.84 30.45
CA LYS A 594 -25.69 11.17 29.42
C LYS A 594 -24.48 10.32 29.77
N ASN A 595 -24.56 9.05 29.45
CA ASN A 595 -23.53 8.09 29.71
C ASN A 595 -22.60 8.12 28.52
N THR A 596 -21.43 8.73 28.74
CA THR A 596 -20.38 8.68 27.74
C THR A 596 -19.51 7.49 28.06
N LYS A 597 -19.41 6.56 27.10
CA LYS A 597 -18.53 5.42 27.18
C LYS A 597 -17.18 5.77 26.55
N ILE A 598 -16.14 5.81 27.35
CA ILE A 598 -14.75 5.95 26.92
C ILE A 598 -14.17 4.55 26.76
N ILE A 599 -13.58 4.28 25.60
CA ILE A 599 -12.99 2.97 25.29
C ILE A 599 -11.52 3.20 24.96
N CYS A 600 -10.62 2.65 25.75
CA CYS A 600 -9.20 2.59 25.44
C CYS A 600 -8.93 1.28 24.69
N GLN A 601 -8.33 1.35 23.51
CA GLN A 601 -8.00 0.18 22.69
C GLN A 601 -6.53 0.17 22.29
N ARG A 602 -5.92 -1.01 22.30
CA ARG A 602 -4.59 -1.27 21.74
C ARG A 602 -4.70 -2.34 20.66
N ASN A 603 -4.29 -2.01 19.44
CA ASN A 603 -4.38 -2.89 18.26
C ASN A 603 -5.81 -3.41 17.98
N GLY A 604 -6.82 -2.57 18.20
CA GLY A 604 -8.24 -2.93 17.99
C GLY A 604 -8.84 -3.82 19.08
N ILE A 605 -8.07 -4.13 20.13
CA ILE A 605 -8.55 -4.82 21.33
C ILE A 605 -8.80 -3.77 22.40
N THR A 606 -10.00 -3.77 22.97
CA THR A 606 -10.33 -2.92 24.13
C THR A 606 -9.50 -3.33 25.35
N GLU A 607 -8.63 -2.44 25.81
CA GLU A 607 -7.84 -2.60 27.04
C GLU A 607 -8.63 -2.16 28.27
N SER A 608 -9.44 -1.11 28.15
CA SER A 608 -10.30 -0.63 29.23
C SER A 608 -11.52 0.11 28.71
N GLU A 609 -12.60 0.09 29.48
CA GLU A 609 -13.81 0.85 29.22
C GLU A 609 -14.22 1.58 30.49
N LEU A 610 -14.63 2.84 30.35
CA LEU A 610 -15.15 3.66 31.43
C LEU A 610 -16.48 4.26 30.99
N GLU A 611 -17.51 4.10 31.80
CA GLU A 611 -18.81 4.72 31.58
C GLU A 611 -18.97 5.87 32.56
N VAL A 612 -19.02 7.09 32.03
CA VAL A 612 -19.16 8.32 32.83
C VAL A 612 -20.61 8.77 32.74
N LYS A 613 -21.30 8.72 33.89
CA LYS A 613 -22.72 9.08 33.99
C LYS A 613 -22.92 10.60 34.05
N ASP A 614 -24.06 11.05 33.55
CA ASP A 614 -24.54 12.44 33.63
C ASP A 614 -23.61 13.51 33.00
N LYS A 615 -22.68 13.12 32.10
CA LYS A 615 -21.77 14.04 31.37
C LYS A 615 -21.78 13.79 29.87
N GLY A 616 -21.89 14.86 29.08
CA GLY A 616 -21.93 14.77 27.62
C GLY A 616 -20.56 14.47 27.01
N PHE A 617 -20.53 13.82 25.84
CA PHE A 617 -19.27 13.40 25.20
C PHE A 617 -18.29 14.55 24.94
N MET A 618 -18.77 15.72 24.51
CA MET A 618 -17.92 16.89 24.27
C MET A 618 -17.28 17.41 25.55
N GLU A 619 -18.00 17.32 26.68
CA GLU A 619 -17.50 17.79 27.97
C GLU A 619 -16.35 16.90 28.46
N ILE A 620 -16.53 15.58 28.38
CA ILE A 620 -15.48 14.60 28.70
C ILE A 620 -14.33 14.67 27.72
N PHE A 621 -14.61 14.75 26.41
CA PHE A 621 -13.57 14.87 25.38
C PHE A 621 -12.69 16.08 25.61
N TYR A 622 -13.28 17.23 25.95
CA TYR A 622 -12.52 18.43 26.30
C TYR A 622 -11.74 18.26 27.62
N GLU A 623 -12.33 17.70 28.67
CA GLU A 623 -11.59 17.42 29.92
C GLU A 623 -10.37 16.50 29.68
N ASP A 624 -10.56 15.40 28.95
CA ASP A 624 -9.50 14.43 28.65
C ASP A 624 -8.43 15.02 27.72
N LEU A 625 -8.85 15.69 26.64
CA LEU A 625 -7.94 16.36 25.73
C LEU A 625 -7.13 17.44 26.46
N LYS A 626 -7.72 18.11 27.46
CA LYS A 626 -7.01 19.10 28.27
C LYS A 626 -5.91 18.42 29.10
N VAL A 627 -6.20 17.30 29.75
CA VAL A 627 -5.19 16.53 30.50
C VAL A 627 -4.08 16.10 29.56
N VAL A 628 -4.43 15.49 28.41
CA VAL A 628 -3.46 15.04 27.40
C VAL A 628 -2.58 16.19 26.93
N LEU A 629 -3.15 17.35 26.56
CA LEU A 629 -2.39 18.47 26.03
C LEU A 629 -1.57 19.22 27.09
N THR A 630 -2.04 19.28 28.34
CA THR A 630 -1.36 20.03 29.41
C THR A 630 -0.27 19.21 30.12
N GLU A 631 -0.48 17.90 30.30
CA GLU A 631 0.49 16.99 30.93
C GLU A 631 1.55 16.47 29.95
N HIS A 632 1.32 16.58 28.64
CA HIS A 632 2.31 16.20 27.65
C HIS A 632 3.52 17.15 27.62
N ASN A 633 4.71 16.56 27.79
CA ASN A 633 6.01 17.24 27.74
C ASN A 633 6.94 16.71 26.63
N LEU A 634 6.45 15.79 25.79
CA LEU A 634 7.26 15.13 24.75
C LEU A 634 6.99 15.75 23.37
N LEU A 635 7.85 15.44 22.40
CA LEU A 635 7.66 15.79 21.00
C LEU A 635 6.73 14.72 20.36
N LEU A 636 5.59 15.14 19.83
CA LEU A 636 4.67 14.25 19.13
C LEU A 636 5.16 13.97 17.71
N ASN A 637 5.19 12.70 17.29
CA ASN A 637 5.51 12.37 15.90
C ASN A 637 4.41 12.85 14.93
N PHE A 638 3.13 12.74 15.33
CA PHE A 638 1.98 13.14 14.51
C PHE A 638 0.90 13.80 15.36
N PHE A 639 0.29 14.87 14.85
CA PHE A 639 -0.93 15.46 15.39
C PHE A 639 -1.91 15.71 14.24
N THR A 640 -3.07 15.06 14.28
CA THR A 640 -4.08 15.16 13.21
C THR A 640 -5.42 15.61 13.79
N ILE A 641 -5.96 16.69 13.26
CA ILE A 641 -7.35 17.09 13.50
C ILE A 641 -8.13 16.82 12.21
N ASN A 642 -9.06 15.87 12.29
CA ASN A 642 -10.00 15.58 11.22
C ASN A 642 -11.42 15.72 11.77
N VAL A 643 -12.20 16.63 11.18
CA VAL A 643 -13.60 16.82 11.55
C VAL A 643 -14.46 16.25 10.44
N GLU A 644 -14.84 15.00 10.59
CA GLU A 644 -15.79 14.33 9.71
C GLU A 644 -17.19 14.49 10.28
N LEU A 645 -17.99 15.34 9.65
CA LEU A 645 -19.42 15.31 9.84
C LEU A 645 -19.99 14.26 8.90
N GLU A 646 -20.76 13.32 9.44
CA GLU A 646 -21.63 12.47 8.63
C GLU A 646 -22.43 13.38 7.69
N GLU A 647 -22.65 12.95 6.44
CA GLU A 647 -23.29 13.75 5.38
C GLU A 647 -24.59 14.44 5.84
N GLU A 648 -25.19 13.83 6.85
CA GLU A 648 -26.47 14.17 7.43
C GLU A 648 -26.47 15.42 8.28
N TYR A 649 -25.38 15.67 9.02
CA TYR A 649 -25.24 16.83 9.89
C TYR A 649 -24.67 18.05 9.15
N ARG A 650 -24.11 17.88 7.93
CA ARG A 650 -23.60 18.98 7.08
C ARG A 650 -24.64 20.07 6.78
N LYS A 651 -25.94 19.75 6.87
CA LYS A 651 -27.06 20.67 6.60
C LYS A 651 -27.45 21.54 7.80
N TYR A 652 -27.16 21.08 9.02
CA TYR A 652 -27.56 21.73 10.27
C TYR A 652 -26.38 22.38 10.97
N TRP A 653 -25.22 21.74 10.88
CA TRP A 653 -23.98 22.19 11.48
C TRP A 653 -23.04 22.52 10.33
N SER A 654 -22.66 23.79 10.21
CA SER A 654 -21.55 24.12 9.32
C SER A 654 -20.34 23.34 9.83
N THR A 655 -19.62 22.64 8.95
CA THR A 655 -18.32 22.00 9.31
C THR A 655 -17.40 22.99 10.00
N CYS A 656 -17.57 24.30 9.74
CA CYS A 656 -16.91 25.39 10.43
C CYS A 656 -17.29 25.52 11.91
N GLY A 657 -18.54 25.34 12.33
CA GLY A 657 -18.97 25.63 13.71
C GLY A 657 -18.33 24.71 14.77
N VAL A 658 -18.29 23.39 14.52
CA VAL A 658 -17.70 22.40 15.44
C VAL A 658 -16.18 22.52 15.49
N SER A 659 -15.56 22.61 14.31
CA SER A 659 -14.11 22.81 14.19
C SER A 659 -13.68 24.14 14.79
N GLN A 660 -14.47 25.20 14.66
CA GLN A 660 -14.20 26.49 15.27
C GLN A 660 -14.26 26.40 16.81
N ASN A 661 -15.30 25.77 17.36
CA ASN A 661 -15.41 25.57 18.81
C ASN A 661 -14.23 24.77 19.36
N LEU A 662 -13.81 23.71 18.66
CA LEU A 662 -12.63 22.93 19.03
C LEU A 662 -11.34 23.76 18.95
N CYS A 663 -11.14 24.51 17.86
CA CYS A 663 -9.96 25.36 17.69
C CYS A 663 -9.89 26.47 18.76
N ASP A 664 -11.01 27.13 19.05
CA ASP A 664 -11.09 28.18 20.07
C ASP A 664 -10.88 27.60 21.47
N TRP A 665 -11.43 26.42 21.73
CA TRP A 665 -11.21 25.71 22.98
C TRP A 665 -9.74 25.29 23.15
N ILE A 666 -9.12 24.69 22.12
CA ILE A 666 -7.70 24.30 22.11
C ILE A 666 -6.84 25.52 22.43
N ARG A 667 -7.11 26.65 21.76
CA ARG A 667 -6.42 27.92 22.04
C ARG A 667 -6.61 28.38 23.49
N SER A 668 -7.82 28.28 24.03
CA SER A 668 -8.13 28.69 25.42
C SER A 668 -7.41 27.82 26.47
N VAL A 669 -7.19 26.54 26.17
CA VAL A 669 -6.58 25.58 27.10
C VAL A 669 -5.07 25.61 27.09
N ILE A 670 -4.47 25.84 25.93
CA ILE A 670 -3.02 25.79 25.73
C ILE A 670 -2.28 26.96 26.40
N ASN A 671 -2.99 28.01 26.85
CA ASN A 671 -2.55 29.12 27.71
C ASN A 671 -1.01 29.29 27.81
N PHE A 672 -0.40 29.73 26.70
CA PHE A 672 1.03 30.03 26.49
C PHE A 672 2.02 28.85 26.26
N LYS A 673 1.64 27.57 26.39
CA LYS A 673 2.52 26.42 26.17
C LYS A 673 2.29 25.74 24.81
N LYS A 674 2.99 26.19 23.76
CA LYS A 674 2.88 25.60 22.41
C LYS A 674 3.16 24.09 22.39
N ILE A 675 2.33 23.33 21.67
CA ILE A 675 2.47 21.88 21.48
C ILE A 675 3.66 21.60 20.55
N GLN A 676 4.54 20.68 20.95
CA GLN A 676 5.65 20.24 20.10
C GLN A 676 5.21 19.05 19.26
N VAL A 677 5.22 19.19 17.93
CA VAL A 677 4.84 18.12 16.98
C VAL A 677 5.72 18.15 15.74
N GLU A 678 6.11 16.98 15.22
CA GLU A 678 6.88 16.84 13.99
C GLU A 678 6.02 16.91 12.72
N ASN A 679 4.87 16.22 12.68
CA ASN A 679 3.97 16.19 11.52
C ASN A 679 2.54 16.61 11.90
N LEU A 680 2.07 17.74 11.36
CA LEU A 680 0.74 18.31 11.62
C LEU A 680 -0.18 18.11 10.42
N LYS A 681 -1.39 17.57 10.64
CA LYS A 681 -2.45 17.50 9.63
C LYS A 681 -3.73 18.14 10.15
N PHE A 682 -4.29 19.06 9.38
CA PHE A 682 -5.52 19.78 9.72
C PHE A 682 -6.51 19.78 8.55
N ASN A 683 -7.79 19.55 8.84
CA ASN A 683 -8.90 19.66 7.89
C ASN A 683 -9.85 20.77 8.32
N GLY A 684 -10.02 21.80 7.50
CA GLY A 684 -10.86 22.96 7.84
C GLY A 684 -10.81 24.09 6.81
N ASN A 685 -11.09 25.32 7.25
CA ASN A 685 -10.95 26.53 6.42
C ASN A 685 -9.68 27.32 6.79
N VAL A 686 -9.39 28.38 6.03
CA VAL A 686 -8.19 29.22 6.22
C VAL A 686 -8.14 29.86 7.61
N ASP A 687 -9.24 30.45 8.08
CA ASP A 687 -9.29 31.10 9.40
C ASP A 687 -8.95 30.12 10.53
N GLN A 688 -9.47 28.90 10.43
CA GLN A 688 -9.22 27.83 11.38
C GLN A 688 -7.78 27.31 11.29
N ALA A 689 -7.21 27.23 10.08
CA ALA A 689 -5.82 26.86 9.89
C ALA A 689 -4.88 27.89 10.55
N ILE A 690 -5.07 29.19 10.32
CA ILE A 690 -4.29 30.26 10.97
C ILE A 690 -4.43 30.16 12.50
N SER A 691 -5.67 30.01 12.95
CA SER A 691 -6.05 29.87 14.35
C SER A 691 -5.28 28.74 15.06
N ILE A 692 -5.27 27.54 14.46
CA ILE A 692 -4.72 26.33 15.07
C ILE A 692 -3.19 26.28 14.95
N LEU A 693 -2.62 26.75 13.84
CA LEU A 693 -1.16 26.77 13.62
C LEU A 693 -0.42 27.55 14.71
N SER A 694 -1.01 28.62 15.23
CA SER A 694 -0.43 29.42 16.34
C SER A 694 -0.16 28.62 17.63
N CYS A 695 -0.80 27.46 17.79
CA CYS A 695 -0.68 26.61 18.97
C CYS A 695 0.51 25.62 18.93
N PHE A 696 1.22 25.49 17.79
CA PHE A 696 2.26 24.46 17.58
C PHE A 696 3.68 25.03 17.39
N GLN A 697 4.69 24.19 17.59
CA GLN A 697 6.12 24.45 17.32
C GLN A 697 6.87 23.14 17.00
N ASN A 698 8.10 23.24 16.48
CA ASN A 698 8.96 22.11 16.05
C ASN A 698 8.39 21.23 14.91
N VAL A 699 7.55 21.83 14.05
CA VAL A 699 6.86 21.14 12.95
C VAL A 699 7.74 21.07 11.71
N LYS A 700 7.92 19.85 11.19
CA LYS A 700 8.61 19.56 9.93
C LYS A 700 7.67 19.43 8.75
N THR A 701 6.46 18.90 8.96
CA THR A 701 5.45 18.79 7.88
C THR A 701 4.10 19.34 8.33
N ILE A 702 3.48 20.17 7.50
CA ILE A 702 2.18 20.77 7.72
C ILE A 702 1.31 20.42 6.53
N LYS A 703 0.26 19.63 6.75
CA LYS A 703 -0.73 19.26 5.73
C LYS A 703 -2.07 19.92 6.02
N LEU A 704 -2.50 20.82 5.15
CA LEU A 704 -3.76 21.56 5.27
C LEU A 704 -4.74 21.09 4.20
N ASP A 705 -5.80 20.43 4.65
CA ASP A 705 -6.90 19.97 3.81
C ASP A 705 -8.00 21.03 3.77
N LEU A 706 -8.06 21.76 2.65
CA LEU A 706 -8.89 22.94 2.42
C LEU A 706 -9.87 22.71 1.25
N ARG A 707 -10.45 21.51 1.13
CA ARG A 707 -11.37 21.10 0.04
C ARG A 707 -12.74 21.81 0.03
N LYS A 708 -12.77 23.14 0.23
CA LYS A 708 -13.95 24.01 0.08
C LYS A 708 -13.76 24.91 -1.13
N LYS A 709 -14.86 25.30 -1.78
CA LYS A 709 -14.85 26.33 -2.82
C LYS A 709 -14.43 27.69 -2.23
N ASP A 710 -13.71 28.48 -3.04
CA ASP A 710 -13.21 29.83 -2.71
C ASP A 710 -12.19 29.89 -1.55
N VAL A 711 -11.08 29.14 -1.66
CA VAL A 711 -9.98 29.18 -0.67
C VAL A 711 -9.17 30.48 -0.82
N GLN A 712 -9.18 31.32 0.22
CA GLN A 712 -8.39 32.55 0.30
C GLN A 712 -6.93 32.26 0.72
N LEU A 713 -6.13 31.63 -0.14
CA LEU A 713 -4.74 31.25 0.15
C LEU A 713 -3.86 32.46 0.45
N LYS A 714 -4.05 33.60 -0.21
CA LYS A 714 -3.34 34.85 0.10
C LYS A 714 -3.34 35.21 1.58
N MET A 715 -4.53 35.20 2.20
CA MET A 715 -4.68 35.52 3.63
C MET A 715 -3.92 34.55 4.54
N LEU A 716 -3.81 33.28 4.12
CA LEU A 716 -3.05 32.27 4.84
C LEU A 716 -1.54 32.49 4.70
N LEU A 717 -1.05 32.64 3.46
CA LEU A 717 0.37 32.75 3.14
C LEU A 717 0.99 34.06 3.64
N ASP A 718 0.21 35.14 3.65
CA ASP A 718 0.62 36.45 4.19
C ASP A 718 0.56 36.53 5.73
N SER A 719 0.11 35.47 6.41
CA SER A 719 -0.04 35.46 7.87
C SER A 719 1.31 35.39 8.60
N ASP A 720 1.46 36.18 9.67
CA ASP A 720 2.64 36.14 10.55
C ASP A 720 2.79 34.79 11.30
N VAL A 721 1.81 33.87 11.20
CA VAL A 721 1.85 32.56 11.86
C VAL A 721 3.06 31.73 11.43
N TRP A 722 3.53 31.90 10.19
CA TRP A 722 4.65 31.15 9.62
C TRP A 722 5.99 31.46 10.28
N ASN A 723 6.13 32.62 10.91
CA ASN A 723 7.34 33.01 11.67
C ASN A 723 7.61 32.10 12.88
N ASN A 724 6.65 31.25 13.25
CA ASN A 724 6.79 30.29 14.34
C ASN A 724 7.42 28.95 13.90
N PHE A 725 7.66 28.74 12.60
CA PHE A 725 8.14 27.47 12.06
C PHE A 725 9.47 27.67 11.32
N ASN A 726 10.39 26.73 11.50
CA ASN A 726 11.69 26.70 10.81
C ASN A 726 11.78 25.42 10.00
N GLU A 727 12.19 25.51 8.73
CA GLU A 727 12.45 24.36 7.83
C GLU A 727 11.31 23.33 7.81
N PHE A 728 10.18 23.71 7.19
CA PHE A 728 8.99 22.86 7.08
C PHE A 728 8.56 22.62 5.64
N MET A 729 7.89 21.49 5.41
CA MET A 729 7.17 21.16 4.17
C MET A 729 5.69 21.48 4.35
N LEU A 730 5.13 22.29 3.46
CA LEU A 730 3.71 22.67 3.47
C LEU A 730 2.96 21.97 2.35
N ASP A 731 1.93 21.20 2.68
CA ASP A 731 1.11 20.45 1.72
C ASP A 731 -0.35 20.91 1.79
N PHE A 732 -0.87 21.43 0.68
CA PHE A 732 -2.26 21.82 0.51
C PHE A 732 -3.04 20.73 -0.20
N VAL A 733 -4.23 20.39 0.31
CA VAL A 733 -5.22 19.59 -0.43
C VAL A 733 -6.38 20.50 -0.82
N LEU A 734 -6.56 20.73 -2.12
CA LEU A 734 -7.59 21.60 -2.67
C LEU A 734 -8.58 20.77 -3.50
N GLU A 735 -9.81 21.26 -3.64
CA GLU A 735 -10.81 20.65 -4.52
C GLU A 735 -10.49 20.95 -6.00
N GLU A 736 -10.10 22.19 -6.28
CA GLU A 736 -9.68 22.70 -7.58
C GLU A 736 -8.54 23.72 -7.39
N VAL A 737 -7.64 23.85 -8.37
CA VAL A 737 -6.51 24.79 -8.34
C VAL A 737 -6.79 25.95 -9.28
N THR A 738 -6.97 27.16 -8.74
CA THR A 738 -7.26 28.36 -9.54
C THR A 738 -6.00 29.16 -9.90
N GLU A 739 -6.12 30.09 -10.85
CA GLU A 739 -5.03 31.04 -11.19
C GLU A 739 -4.62 31.88 -9.98
N ASP A 740 -5.60 32.34 -9.19
CA ASP A 740 -5.36 33.12 -7.97
C ASP A 740 -4.57 32.30 -6.94
N ASN A 741 -4.91 31.02 -6.75
CA ASN A 741 -4.18 30.14 -5.83
C ASN A 741 -2.70 29.98 -6.20
N LEU A 742 -2.42 29.83 -7.50
CA LEU A 742 -1.05 29.70 -8.01
C LEU A 742 -0.29 31.01 -7.96
N SER A 743 -0.98 32.14 -8.20
CA SER A 743 -0.42 33.48 -8.06
C SER A 743 -0.02 33.76 -6.61
N ASP A 744 -0.87 33.40 -5.65
CA ASP A 744 -0.60 33.57 -4.21
C ASP A 744 0.64 32.77 -3.79
N VAL A 745 0.75 31.50 -4.20
CA VAL A 745 1.93 30.66 -3.92
C VAL A 745 3.18 31.23 -4.56
N LYS A 746 3.09 31.70 -5.82
CA LYS A 746 4.20 32.37 -6.48
C LYS A 746 4.63 33.61 -5.69
N GLU A 747 3.70 34.49 -5.36
CA GLU A 747 3.96 35.72 -4.59
C GLU A 747 4.64 35.41 -3.25
N ALA A 748 4.20 34.37 -2.54
CA ALA A 748 4.79 33.94 -1.28
C ALA A 748 6.26 33.53 -1.41
N PHE A 749 6.65 32.79 -2.44
CA PHE A 749 8.07 32.46 -2.70
C PHE A 749 8.89 33.70 -3.10
N PHE A 750 8.29 34.72 -3.73
CA PHE A 750 9.02 35.93 -4.14
C PHE A 750 9.21 36.92 -2.99
N HIS A 751 8.28 36.97 -2.04
CA HIS A 751 8.30 37.96 -0.94
C HIS A 751 8.78 37.40 0.40
N SER A 752 8.81 36.07 0.58
CA SER A 752 9.17 35.44 1.85
C SER A 752 10.19 34.30 1.68
N PRO A 753 11.35 34.34 2.37
CA PRO A 753 12.30 33.22 2.38
C PRO A 753 11.83 32.05 3.25
N THR A 754 10.78 32.23 4.05
CA THR A 754 10.24 31.21 4.98
C THR A 754 9.75 29.96 4.24
N PHE A 755 9.21 30.12 3.04
CA PHE A 755 8.71 29.00 2.24
C PHE A 755 9.83 28.41 1.37
N THR A 756 10.22 27.18 1.68
CA THR A 756 11.20 26.41 0.89
C THR A 756 10.53 25.32 0.06
N ASN A 757 9.48 24.68 0.57
CA ASN A 757 8.78 23.57 -0.08
C ASN A 757 7.27 23.66 0.14
N ILE A 758 6.52 23.83 -0.95
CA ILE A 758 5.05 23.80 -0.94
C ILE A 758 4.58 22.73 -1.94
N SER A 759 3.65 21.87 -1.55
CA SER A 759 2.91 21.00 -2.47
C SER A 759 1.43 21.32 -2.48
N ILE A 760 0.77 21.10 -3.61
CA ILE A 760 -0.67 21.19 -3.79
C ILE A 760 -1.13 19.88 -4.40
N THR A 761 -2.03 19.18 -3.73
CA THR A 761 -2.74 18.01 -4.23
C THR A 761 -4.18 18.40 -4.55
N THR A 762 -4.68 17.99 -5.73
CA THR A 762 -6.03 18.31 -6.18
C THR A 762 -6.77 17.07 -6.68
N ALA A 763 -8.11 17.11 -6.70
CA ALA A 763 -8.91 16.04 -7.31
C ALA A 763 -8.79 16.05 -8.84
N VAL A 764 -8.70 17.24 -9.45
CA VAL A 764 -8.54 17.45 -10.90
C VAL A 764 -7.47 18.51 -11.13
N LEU A 765 -6.45 18.18 -11.93
CA LEU A 765 -5.35 19.06 -12.29
C LEU A 765 -5.53 19.62 -13.71
N ASP A 766 -6.01 20.87 -13.80
CA ASP A 766 -5.98 21.67 -15.02
C ASP A 766 -4.60 22.33 -15.18
N LYS A 767 -4.01 22.21 -16.38
CA LYS A 767 -2.70 22.80 -16.70
C LYS A 767 -2.80 24.26 -17.14
N THR A 768 -3.99 24.71 -17.53
CA THR A 768 -4.22 26.06 -18.09
C THR A 768 -3.82 27.16 -17.10
N PRO A 769 -4.23 27.12 -15.81
CA PRO A 769 -3.82 28.12 -14.82
C PRO A 769 -2.30 28.11 -14.57
N ILE A 770 -1.68 26.92 -14.59
CA ILE A 770 -0.24 26.73 -14.34
C ILE A 770 0.59 27.44 -15.42
N TYR A 771 0.26 27.19 -16.69
CA TYR A 771 1.01 27.81 -17.80
C TYR A 771 0.80 29.32 -17.88
N LYS A 772 -0.36 29.82 -17.45
CA LYS A 772 -0.63 31.25 -17.42
C LYS A 772 0.20 31.98 -16.36
N ILE A 773 0.34 31.39 -15.17
CA ILE A 773 1.05 32.01 -14.04
C ILE A 773 2.58 31.81 -14.13
N PHE A 774 3.04 30.64 -14.58
CA PHE A 774 4.46 30.26 -14.56
C PHE A 774 5.11 30.20 -15.94
N GLY A 775 4.35 30.46 -17.01
CA GLY A 775 4.82 30.39 -18.40
C GLY A 775 4.78 28.98 -18.97
N THR A 776 5.12 28.86 -20.26
CA THR A 776 5.03 27.60 -21.02
C THR A 776 6.33 26.77 -21.00
N SER A 777 7.37 27.25 -20.32
CA SER A 777 8.73 26.68 -20.30
C SER A 777 8.88 25.43 -19.42
N PHE A 778 7.92 24.50 -19.45
CA PHE A 778 8.02 23.25 -18.72
C PHE A 778 8.71 22.16 -19.55
N VAL A 779 9.73 21.53 -18.96
CA VAL A 779 10.48 20.41 -19.52
C VAL A 779 9.98 19.10 -18.91
N VAL A 780 9.78 18.07 -19.74
CA VAL A 780 9.38 16.74 -19.28
C VAL A 780 10.58 16.04 -18.62
N HIS A 781 10.43 15.64 -17.35
CA HIS A 781 11.46 14.88 -16.67
C HIS A 781 11.49 13.43 -17.20
N PRO A 782 12.63 12.90 -17.69
CA PRO A 782 12.69 11.63 -18.45
C PRO A 782 12.24 10.37 -17.70
N LEU A 783 12.22 10.40 -16.36
CA LEU A 783 11.94 9.23 -15.51
C LEU A 783 10.58 9.24 -14.78
N LEU A 784 9.95 10.40 -14.62
CA LEU A 784 8.75 10.56 -13.77
C LEU A 784 7.49 10.99 -14.54
N LEU A 785 7.61 11.30 -15.84
CA LEU A 785 6.54 11.90 -16.65
C LEU A 785 5.96 13.19 -16.02
N SER A 786 6.72 13.86 -15.14
CA SER A 786 6.37 15.15 -14.54
C SER A 786 6.87 16.29 -15.42
N LEU A 787 6.09 17.37 -15.48
CA LEU A 787 6.46 18.62 -16.14
C LEU A 787 7.19 19.49 -15.11
N THR A 788 8.39 19.95 -15.44
CA THR A 788 9.20 20.76 -14.51
C THR A 788 9.62 22.09 -15.12
N THR A 789 9.64 23.17 -14.34
CA THR A 789 10.19 24.47 -14.76
C THR A 789 10.99 25.10 -13.62
N GLN A 790 11.84 26.06 -13.93
CA GLN A 790 12.62 26.83 -12.96
C GLN A 790 12.47 28.32 -13.26
N ILE A 791 12.22 29.11 -12.22
CA ILE A 791 12.03 30.56 -12.33
C ILE A 791 12.99 31.27 -11.36
N PRO A 792 13.81 32.23 -11.78
CA PRO A 792 14.68 32.98 -10.87
C PRO A 792 13.86 33.75 -9.82
N ILE A 793 14.24 33.65 -8.54
CA ILE A 793 13.60 34.38 -7.43
C ILE A 793 14.39 35.65 -7.08
N SER A 794 15.73 35.58 -7.09
CA SER A 794 16.60 36.74 -6.81
C SER A 794 17.06 37.42 -8.10
N PRO A 795 17.17 38.77 -8.13
CA PRO A 795 17.77 39.49 -9.26
C PRO A 795 19.22 39.09 -9.57
N ASP A 796 19.93 38.49 -8.62
CA ASP A 796 21.32 38.04 -8.77
C ASP A 796 21.44 36.60 -9.35
N GLY A 797 20.32 35.87 -9.46
CA GLY A 797 20.27 34.54 -10.06
C GLY A 797 20.65 33.36 -9.15
N ASP A 798 20.97 33.60 -7.87
CA ASP A 798 21.46 32.58 -6.93
C ASP A 798 20.37 31.65 -6.37
N GLU A 799 19.09 32.05 -6.44
CA GLU A 799 17.94 31.24 -5.98
C GLU A 799 16.89 31.11 -7.08
N GLN A 800 16.42 29.88 -7.30
CA GLN A 800 15.40 29.54 -8.30
C GLN A 800 14.21 28.81 -7.65
N LEU A 801 13.01 29.14 -8.11
CA LEU A 801 11.76 28.44 -7.82
C LEU A 801 11.62 27.29 -8.82
N HIS A 802 11.90 26.08 -8.36
CA HIS A 802 11.65 24.87 -9.10
C HIS A 802 10.21 24.39 -8.89
N ILE A 803 9.50 24.16 -10.00
CA ILE A 803 8.10 23.73 -10.02
C ILE A 803 8.03 22.38 -10.73
N SER A 804 7.39 21.40 -10.12
CA SER A 804 7.19 20.06 -10.68
C SER A 804 5.71 19.69 -10.64
N VAL A 805 5.16 19.29 -11.78
CA VAL A 805 3.74 18.97 -11.96
C VAL A 805 3.62 17.50 -12.33
N SER A 806 3.04 16.70 -11.44
CA SER A 806 2.76 15.28 -11.68
C SER A 806 1.29 15.08 -12.03
N LYS A 807 1.03 14.70 -13.28
CA LYS A 807 -0.32 14.34 -13.73
C LYS A 807 -0.80 13.01 -13.15
N MET A 808 0.12 12.08 -12.86
CA MET A 808 -0.20 10.78 -12.25
C MET A 808 -0.69 10.94 -10.81
N PHE A 809 -0.10 11.87 -10.05
CA PHE A 809 -0.45 12.09 -8.64
C PHE A 809 -1.39 13.28 -8.40
N GLN A 810 -1.88 13.93 -9.47
CA GLN A 810 -2.68 15.16 -9.41
C GLN A 810 -2.05 16.21 -8.46
N MET A 811 -0.74 16.40 -8.58
CA MET A 811 0.08 17.13 -7.61
C MET A 811 0.97 18.16 -8.29
N ILE A 812 1.11 19.33 -7.66
CA ILE A 812 2.07 20.38 -8.00
C ILE A 812 3.02 20.56 -6.82
N HIS A 813 4.33 20.57 -7.07
CA HIS A 813 5.36 20.79 -6.07
C HIS A 813 6.17 22.04 -6.42
N PHE A 814 6.44 22.87 -5.42
CA PHE A 814 7.21 24.11 -5.49
C PHE A 814 8.37 23.99 -4.51
N SER A 815 9.58 24.29 -4.97
CA SER A 815 10.78 24.24 -4.13
C SER A 815 11.74 25.38 -4.45
N ARG A 816 12.35 25.96 -3.42
CA ARG A 816 13.42 26.95 -3.53
C ARG A 816 14.76 26.22 -3.62
N VAL A 817 15.53 26.47 -4.68
CA VAL A 817 16.82 25.81 -4.96
C VAL A 817 17.91 26.86 -5.12
N LYS A 818 19.08 26.67 -4.51
CA LYS A 818 20.26 27.54 -4.68
C LYS A 818 21.15 27.04 -5.82
N ASN A 819 21.77 27.96 -6.56
CA ASN A 819 22.53 27.70 -7.79
C ASN A 819 23.94 27.13 -7.55
N ASP A 820 24.11 26.25 -6.54
CA ASP A 820 25.27 25.37 -6.43
C ASP A 820 24.94 24.06 -7.15
N MET A 821 25.51 23.88 -8.34
CA MET A 821 25.53 22.59 -9.02
C MET A 821 26.26 21.57 -8.12
N GLU A 822 25.55 20.47 -7.83
CA GLU A 822 25.93 19.37 -6.93
C GLU A 822 25.63 19.58 -5.43
N ASP A 823 24.35 19.67 -5.05
CA ASP A 823 23.75 18.84 -3.98
C ASP A 823 22.37 19.36 -3.54
N LEU A 824 21.44 18.41 -3.34
CA LEU A 824 20.23 18.37 -2.49
C LEU A 824 19.36 17.20 -3.03
N LEU A 825 19.55 15.90 -2.69
CA LEU A 825 19.78 15.19 -1.42
C LEU A 825 18.68 15.40 -0.36
N TYR A 826 17.96 14.33 0.05
CA TYR A 826 18.07 13.72 1.40
C TYR A 826 17.08 12.53 1.60
N ILE A 827 17.62 11.31 1.64
CA ILE A 827 17.03 10.17 2.38
C ILE A 827 18.03 9.87 3.50
N PRO A 828 17.62 9.73 4.77
CA PRO A 828 18.55 9.46 5.86
C PRO A 828 19.31 8.16 5.64
N SER A 829 20.62 8.26 5.80
CA SER A 829 21.68 7.27 5.66
C SER A 829 21.44 5.91 6.33
N LEU A 830 21.70 4.83 5.59
CA LEU A 830 22.16 3.52 6.10
C LEU A 830 23.52 3.19 5.44
N PRO A 831 24.40 2.42 6.10
CA PRO A 831 25.86 2.48 5.89
C PRO A 831 26.34 1.75 4.65
N LYS A 832 27.32 2.36 3.97
CA LYS A 832 28.14 1.75 2.90
C LYS A 832 29.05 0.66 3.48
N LYS A 833 28.89 -0.58 2.99
CA LYS A 833 29.96 -1.53 2.65
C LYS A 833 29.34 -2.82 2.10
N GLU A 834 29.39 -3.00 0.78
CA GLU A 834 29.43 -4.33 0.17
C GLU A 834 30.91 -4.71 -0.06
N PRO A 835 31.32 -5.95 0.20
CA PRO A 835 32.46 -6.55 -0.48
C PRO A 835 32.01 -7.21 -1.79
N GLU A 836 32.68 -6.82 -2.87
CA GLU A 836 32.66 -7.48 -4.17
C GLU A 836 33.02 -8.97 -4.05
N PHE A 837 32.21 -9.88 -4.59
CA PHE A 837 32.69 -11.19 -5.07
C PHE A 837 31.84 -11.69 -6.25
N LEU A 838 32.38 -11.51 -7.44
CA LEU A 838 32.15 -12.36 -8.62
C LEU A 838 32.93 -13.67 -8.45
N MET A 839 32.35 -14.82 -8.84
CA MET A 839 32.92 -15.95 -9.62
C MET A 839 31.77 -16.98 -9.84
N VAL A 840 31.32 -17.34 -11.06
CA VAL A 840 31.94 -18.18 -12.12
C VAL A 840 32.33 -19.57 -11.54
N ALA A 841 31.93 -20.75 -12.03
CA ALA A 841 31.06 -21.22 -13.11
C ALA A 841 30.75 -22.74 -12.89
N ASP A 842 29.87 -23.26 -13.75
CA ASP A 842 29.82 -24.63 -14.28
C ASP A 842 29.34 -25.81 -13.41
N SER A 843 28.16 -26.34 -13.76
CA SER A 843 28.12 -27.55 -14.61
C SER A 843 26.70 -27.91 -15.07
N GLY A 844 26.52 -27.94 -16.40
CA GLY A 844 25.82 -29.02 -17.11
C GLY A 844 24.31 -29.25 -16.90
N LYS A 845 23.55 -28.92 -17.94
CA LYS A 845 22.29 -29.60 -18.38
C LYS A 845 21.16 -29.73 -17.34
N ASP A 846 20.27 -28.74 -17.33
CA ASP A 846 18.81 -28.91 -17.48
C ASP A 846 18.12 -27.61 -17.05
N SER A 847 17.31 -27.02 -17.94
CA SER A 847 16.47 -25.85 -17.68
C SER A 847 15.27 -26.18 -16.77
N LYS A 848 15.51 -26.72 -15.57
CA LYS A 848 14.45 -27.26 -14.68
C LYS A 848 14.04 -26.35 -13.51
N ASN A 849 14.59 -25.15 -13.37
CA ASN A 849 14.55 -24.42 -12.09
C ASN A 849 14.27 -22.90 -12.18
N ASP A 850 13.34 -22.44 -13.02
CA ASP A 850 13.02 -21.00 -13.15
C ASP A 850 12.44 -20.38 -11.85
N TRP A 851 11.71 -21.14 -11.03
CA TRP A 851 11.20 -20.65 -9.74
C TRP A 851 12.29 -20.54 -8.66
N LEU A 852 13.41 -21.29 -8.80
CA LEU A 852 14.55 -21.16 -7.88
C LEU A 852 15.23 -19.80 -8.03
N MET A 853 15.17 -19.18 -9.22
CA MET A 853 15.70 -17.84 -9.45
C MET A 853 14.94 -16.75 -8.67
N ILE A 854 13.64 -16.97 -8.40
CA ILE A 854 12.80 -16.07 -7.60
C ILE A 854 13.24 -16.10 -6.13
N PHE A 855 13.44 -17.29 -5.56
CA PHE A 855 13.93 -17.44 -4.18
C PHE A 855 15.45 -17.26 -4.05
N ALA A 856 16.20 -17.26 -5.15
CA ALA A 856 17.60 -16.89 -5.21
C ALA A 856 17.81 -15.37 -5.34
N ASN A 857 16.73 -14.58 -5.41
CA ASN A 857 16.79 -13.13 -5.25
C ASN A 857 16.72 -12.79 -3.74
N PRO A 858 17.80 -12.20 -3.16
CA PRO A 858 17.85 -11.88 -1.74
C PRO A 858 16.73 -10.95 -1.27
N LEU A 859 16.26 -10.01 -2.11
CA LEU A 859 15.22 -9.03 -1.74
C LEU A 859 13.84 -9.69 -1.63
N ILE A 860 13.54 -10.62 -2.56
CA ILE A 860 12.28 -11.37 -2.52
C ILE A 860 12.29 -12.33 -1.33
N LEU A 861 13.40 -13.04 -1.16
CA LEU A 861 13.55 -13.97 -0.06
C LEU A 861 13.53 -13.23 1.29
N GLU A 862 14.11 -12.04 1.40
CA GLU A 862 14.01 -11.17 2.58
C GLU A 862 12.56 -10.79 2.89
N GLY A 863 11.76 -10.42 1.88
CA GLY A 863 10.34 -10.14 2.05
C GLY A 863 9.55 -11.34 2.59
N ILE A 864 9.85 -12.55 2.11
CA ILE A 864 9.24 -13.80 2.58
C ILE A 864 9.73 -14.15 3.99
N LEU A 865 11.03 -14.04 4.22
CA LEU A 865 11.68 -14.39 5.47
C LEU A 865 11.35 -13.43 6.62
N LYS A 866 10.94 -12.20 6.32
CA LYS A 866 10.40 -11.25 7.31
C LYS A 866 9.23 -11.83 8.11
N TYR A 867 8.46 -12.72 7.48
CA TYR A 867 7.31 -13.39 8.07
C TYR A 867 7.57 -14.88 8.34
N ALA A 868 8.75 -15.39 7.98
CA ALA A 868 9.12 -16.77 8.23
C ALA A 868 9.73 -16.90 9.63
N ASN A 869 9.12 -17.74 10.45
CA ASN A 869 9.69 -18.13 11.74
C ASN A 869 10.75 -19.23 11.58
N LEU A 870 11.43 -19.63 12.67
CA LEU A 870 12.48 -20.67 12.69
C LEU A 870 12.18 -21.89 11.79
N PHE A 871 10.95 -22.38 11.77
CA PHE A 871 10.60 -23.59 11.01
C PHE A 871 10.45 -23.30 9.51
N GLY A 872 9.91 -22.13 9.14
CA GLY A 872 9.89 -21.67 7.75
C GLY A 872 11.30 -21.47 7.20
N ILE A 873 12.19 -20.89 8.01
CA ILE A 873 13.61 -20.69 7.66
C ILE A 873 14.30 -22.04 7.39
N HIS A 874 14.14 -23.03 8.28
CA HIS A 874 14.72 -24.35 8.07
C HIS A 874 14.16 -25.08 6.86
N LEU A 875 12.87 -24.91 6.58
CA LEU A 875 12.25 -25.50 5.40
C LEU A 875 12.90 -24.95 4.13
N LEU A 876 13.08 -23.63 4.06
CA LEU A 876 13.73 -22.95 2.93
C LEU A 876 15.21 -23.37 2.77
N ARG A 877 15.97 -23.48 3.88
CA ARG A 877 17.36 -23.98 3.85
C ARG A 877 17.46 -25.41 3.30
N LYS A 878 16.42 -26.23 3.47
CA LYS A 878 16.41 -27.64 3.02
C LYS A 878 16.01 -27.82 1.55
N LEU A 879 15.55 -26.76 0.86
CA LEU A 879 15.07 -26.86 -0.52
C LEU A 879 16.21 -27.06 -1.55
N CYS A 880 17.14 -26.10 -1.65
CA CYS A 880 18.26 -26.17 -2.60
C CYS A 880 19.42 -25.25 -2.20
N HIS A 881 20.58 -25.42 -2.85
CA HIS A 881 21.81 -24.67 -2.53
C HIS A 881 21.67 -23.14 -2.76
N PRO A 882 21.10 -22.65 -3.88
CA PRO A 882 20.92 -21.20 -4.07
C PRO A 882 20.02 -20.55 -3.00
N ILE A 883 18.88 -21.16 -2.67
CA ILE A 883 17.99 -20.63 -1.61
C ILE A 883 18.70 -20.66 -0.26
N ARG A 884 19.43 -21.73 0.04
CA ARG A 884 20.22 -21.84 1.28
C ARG A 884 21.25 -20.71 1.38
N LEU A 885 22.01 -20.45 0.31
CA LEU A 885 22.96 -19.33 0.25
C LEU A 885 22.25 -17.99 0.44
N CYS A 886 21.08 -17.78 -0.17
CA CYS A 886 20.30 -16.56 0.02
C CYS A 886 19.76 -16.42 1.45
N VAL A 887 19.31 -17.50 2.10
CA VAL A 887 18.95 -17.48 3.53
C VAL A 887 20.18 -17.14 4.39
N GLU A 888 21.36 -17.68 4.06
CA GLU A 888 22.63 -17.40 4.75
C GLU A 888 23.12 -15.95 4.54
N LEU A 889 22.80 -15.34 3.39
CA LEU A 889 23.05 -13.93 3.08
C LEU A 889 22.09 -13.01 3.85
N VAL A 890 20.78 -13.27 3.78
CA VAL A 890 19.72 -12.45 4.40
C VAL A 890 19.79 -12.50 5.93
N LYS A 891 20.22 -13.62 6.51
CA LYS A 891 20.30 -13.85 7.98
C LYS A 891 18.99 -13.48 8.70
N PRO A 892 17.88 -14.16 8.36
CA PRO A 892 16.57 -13.84 8.90
C PRO A 892 16.49 -14.09 10.41
N ASP A 893 15.68 -13.29 11.11
CA ASP A 893 15.44 -13.46 12.54
C ASP A 893 14.58 -14.71 12.77
N PRO A 894 15.07 -15.72 13.51
CA PRO A 894 14.32 -16.94 13.79
C PRO A 894 13.07 -16.73 14.66
N GLN A 895 12.93 -15.57 15.29
CA GLN A 895 11.80 -15.19 16.15
C GLN A 895 11.54 -16.20 17.29
N ILE A 896 12.61 -16.74 17.86
CA ILE A 896 12.50 -17.62 19.02
C ILE A 896 12.14 -16.76 20.25
N LYS A 897 11.14 -17.21 20.99
CA LYS A 897 10.67 -16.59 22.23
C LYS A 897 11.32 -17.24 23.44
N SER A 898 11.26 -18.57 23.54
CA SER A 898 11.90 -19.33 24.61
C SER A 898 12.37 -20.70 24.15
N ILE A 899 13.39 -21.20 24.84
CA ILE A 899 13.95 -22.55 24.65
C ILE A 899 13.96 -23.23 26.01
N PHE A 900 13.43 -24.43 26.06
CA PHE A 900 13.47 -25.32 27.20
C PHE A 900 14.17 -26.62 26.78
N ILE A 901 15.22 -26.99 27.48
CA ILE A 901 16.02 -28.20 27.25
C ILE A 901 15.94 -29.04 28.52
N SER A 902 15.56 -30.30 28.37
CA SER A 902 15.56 -31.29 29.43
C SER A 902 16.46 -32.48 29.05
N LEU A 903 17.28 -32.92 29.99
CA LEU A 903 18.10 -34.12 29.87
C LEU A 903 17.52 -35.21 30.79
N GLU A 904 16.72 -36.11 30.20
CA GLU A 904 16.07 -37.24 30.90
C GLU A 904 17.11 -38.26 31.37
N ASP A 905 18.14 -38.53 30.55
CA ASP A 905 19.27 -39.41 30.89
C ASP A 905 20.53 -39.05 30.06
N SER A 906 21.61 -39.82 30.24
CA SER A 906 22.88 -39.60 29.51
C SER A 906 22.82 -39.78 27.99
N THR A 907 21.71 -40.31 27.47
CA THR A 907 21.49 -40.68 26.07
C THR A 907 20.36 -39.93 25.38
N THR A 908 19.58 -39.14 26.13
CA THR A 908 18.34 -38.53 25.64
C THR A 908 18.28 -37.05 25.99
N ILE A 909 18.04 -36.21 24.98
CA ILE A 909 17.85 -34.76 25.11
C ILE A 909 16.50 -34.38 24.51
N ASP A 910 15.62 -33.81 25.33
CA ASP A 910 14.34 -33.25 24.92
C ASP A 910 14.41 -31.72 24.82
N VAL A 911 13.95 -31.19 23.70
CA VAL A 911 14.03 -29.77 23.37
C VAL A 911 12.67 -29.25 22.99
N LYS A 912 12.21 -28.25 23.74
CA LYS A 912 11.01 -27.49 23.45
C LYS A 912 11.38 -26.09 22.99
N VAL A 913 11.07 -25.77 21.74
CA VAL A 913 11.26 -24.44 21.17
C VAL A 913 9.91 -23.76 21.03
N THR A 914 9.76 -22.58 21.65
CA THR A 914 8.58 -21.72 21.55
C THR A 914 8.92 -20.47 20.77
N LEU A 915 8.12 -20.17 19.76
CA LEU A 915 8.29 -18.99 18.89
C LEU A 915 7.41 -17.83 19.37
N LYS A 916 7.71 -16.60 18.92
CA LYS A 916 6.94 -15.39 19.32
C LYS A 916 5.45 -15.45 18.94
N ASN A 917 5.12 -16.18 17.87
CA ASN A 917 3.73 -16.44 17.48
C ASN A 917 3.06 -17.59 18.27
N LEU A 918 3.66 -18.01 19.40
CA LEU A 918 3.20 -19.09 20.28
C LEU A 918 3.23 -20.50 19.67
N HIS A 919 3.80 -20.68 18.47
CA HIS A 919 4.01 -22.01 17.92
C HIS A 919 5.10 -22.75 18.71
N VAL A 920 4.84 -24.00 19.09
CA VAL A 920 5.74 -24.85 19.88
C VAL A 920 6.14 -26.07 19.06
N LYS A 921 7.40 -26.50 19.17
CA LYS A 921 7.82 -27.85 18.77
C LYS A 921 8.60 -28.53 19.87
N LEU A 922 8.38 -29.84 19.96
CA LEU A 922 9.11 -30.78 20.80
C LEU A 922 9.97 -31.66 19.89
N ILE A 923 11.27 -31.70 20.16
CA ILE A 923 12.26 -32.45 19.40
C ILE A 923 13.05 -33.27 20.41
N ARG A 924 13.17 -34.57 20.15
CA ARG A 924 13.95 -35.49 20.96
C ARG A 924 15.18 -35.95 20.20
N TYR A 925 16.32 -35.95 20.86
CA TYR A 925 17.60 -36.48 20.36
C TYR A 925 17.99 -37.67 21.23
N GLU A 926 18.12 -38.85 20.64
CA GLU A 926 18.45 -40.10 21.33
C GLU A 926 19.73 -40.69 20.74
N GLN A 927 20.61 -41.23 21.59
CA GLN A 927 21.78 -41.99 21.15
C GLN A 927 21.35 -43.38 20.67
N GLU A 928 21.72 -43.76 19.44
CA GLU A 928 21.43 -45.10 18.87
C GLU A 928 22.70 -45.69 18.25
N GLY A 929 23.40 -46.54 18.99
CA GLY A 929 24.69 -47.11 18.58
C GLY A 929 25.78 -46.04 18.47
N ASP A 930 26.45 -45.94 17.32
CA ASP A 930 27.42 -44.90 16.99
C ASP A 930 26.80 -43.65 16.33
N GLY A 931 25.47 -43.56 16.32
CA GLY A 931 24.72 -42.47 15.70
C GLY A 931 23.67 -41.83 16.61
N CYS A 932 22.91 -40.89 16.04
CA CYS A 932 21.86 -40.14 16.72
C CYS A 932 20.52 -40.33 16.00
N ALA A 933 19.48 -40.64 16.77
CA ALA A 933 18.09 -40.63 16.34
C ALA A 933 17.43 -39.30 16.74
N ILE A 934 16.82 -38.61 15.78
CA ILE A 934 16.10 -37.36 15.98
C ILE A 934 14.62 -37.61 15.72
N SER A 935 13.76 -37.41 16.72
CA SER A 935 12.32 -37.58 16.58
C SER A 935 11.56 -36.29 16.89
N VAL A 936 10.46 -36.08 16.18
CA VAL A 936 9.47 -35.03 16.46
C VAL A 936 8.19 -35.76 16.84
N TYR A 937 7.56 -35.36 17.95
CA TYR A 937 6.41 -36.07 18.52
C TYR A 937 5.39 -36.50 17.44
N ARG A 938 5.13 -37.81 17.33
CA ARG A 938 4.28 -38.50 16.31
C ARG A 938 4.85 -38.70 14.90
N ILE A 939 6.16 -38.55 14.70
CA ILE A 939 6.85 -38.83 13.42
C ILE A 939 7.94 -39.87 13.64
N ASN A 940 8.17 -40.74 12.64
CA ASN A 940 9.26 -41.72 12.69
C ASN A 940 10.63 -41.03 12.88
N PRO A 941 11.50 -41.57 13.74
CA PRO A 941 12.82 -40.99 14.01
C PRO A 941 13.69 -40.99 12.75
N GLN A 942 14.39 -39.87 12.53
CA GLN A 942 15.45 -39.76 11.53
C GLN A 942 16.76 -40.21 12.17
N ARG A 943 17.41 -41.21 11.59
CA ARG A 943 18.69 -41.75 12.07
C ARG A 943 19.86 -41.17 11.31
N ILE A 944 20.89 -40.73 12.02
CA ILE A 944 22.13 -40.18 11.47
C ILE A 944 23.30 -40.98 12.05
N ALA A 945 23.98 -41.74 11.21
CA ALA A 945 25.10 -42.58 11.63
C ALA A 945 26.39 -41.75 11.85
N GLY A 946 27.22 -42.17 12.81
CA GLY A 946 28.56 -41.63 13.04
C GLY A 946 28.63 -40.25 13.69
N VAL A 947 27.54 -39.74 14.28
CA VAL A 947 27.52 -38.47 15.00
C VAL A 947 26.85 -38.64 16.35
N ASP A 948 27.53 -38.19 17.40
CA ASP A 948 27.04 -38.16 18.77
C ASP A 948 25.84 -37.21 18.94
N HIS A 949 24.85 -37.63 19.74
CA HIS A 949 23.60 -36.91 19.94
C HIS A 949 23.78 -35.51 20.58
N LYS A 950 24.74 -35.34 21.50
CA LYS A 950 25.02 -34.04 22.16
C LYS A 950 25.58 -33.05 21.15
N ASN A 951 26.58 -33.48 20.39
CA ASN A 951 27.17 -32.68 19.30
C ASN A 951 26.12 -32.33 18.23
N MET A 952 25.27 -33.28 17.85
CA MET A 952 24.19 -33.02 16.89
C MET A 952 23.22 -31.95 17.42
N PHE A 953 22.76 -32.10 18.66
CA PHE A 953 21.88 -31.13 19.31
C PHE A 953 22.53 -29.75 19.41
N LEU A 954 23.76 -29.64 19.91
CA LEU A 954 24.43 -28.35 20.12
C LEU A 954 24.67 -27.60 18.81
N ASN A 955 25.03 -28.31 17.74
CA ASN A 955 25.13 -27.72 16.41
C ASN A 955 23.78 -27.17 15.92
N ASN A 956 22.69 -27.92 16.13
CA ASN A 956 21.34 -27.46 15.80
C ASN A 956 20.94 -26.25 16.66
N LEU A 957 21.26 -26.25 17.95
CA LEU A 957 20.99 -25.13 18.86
C LEU A 957 21.72 -23.87 18.40
N VAL A 958 23.01 -23.98 18.10
CA VAL A 958 23.83 -22.88 17.55
C VAL A 958 23.24 -22.35 16.25
N ASP A 959 22.86 -23.23 15.32
CA ASP A 959 22.25 -22.84 14.05
C ASP A 959 20.88 -22.15 14.20
N ASN A 960 20.13 -22.52 15.24
CA ASN A 960 18.85 -21.90 15.58
C ASN A 960 19.03 -20.52 16.23
N LEU A 961 20.11 -20.32 16.99
CA LEU A 961 20.43 -19.06 17.65
C LEU A 961 21.14 -18.07 16.70
N LYS A 962 21.75 -18.55 15.62
CA LYS A 962 22.34 -17.70 14.57
C LYS A 962 21.29 -16.78 13.96
N GLY A 963 21.54 -15.47 14.03
CA GLY A 963 20.67 -14.45 13.44
C GLY A 963 19.50 -14.02 14.33
N GLN A 964 19.34 -14.61 15.51
CA GLN A 964 18.36 -14.17 16.51
C GLN A 964 18.66 -12.72 16.93
N LYS A 965 17.76 -11.80 16.59
CA LYS A 965 17.96 -10.36 16.81
C LYS A 965 17.57 -9.94 18.23
N SER A 966 16.42 -10.41 18.71
CA SER A 966 15.93 -10.14 20.07
C SER A 966 16.40 -11.16 21.09
N SER A 967 16.56 -10.75 22.35
CA SER A 967 16.73 -11.67 23.47
C SER A 967 15.57 -12.68 23.56
N LEU A 968 15.90 -13.90 24.00
CA LEU A 968 14.90 -14.88 24.43
C LEU A 968 14.26 -14.39 25.73
N GLU A 969 12.94 -14.46 25.85
CA GLU A 969 12.25 -14.16 27.10
C GLU A 969 12.66 -15.14 28.21
N GLU A 970 12.91 -16.40 27.85
CA GLU A 970 13.35 -17.43 28.79
C GLU A 970 14.24 -18.47 28.09
N PHE A 971 15.36 -18.80 28.71
CA PHE A 971 16.21 -19.95 28.37
C PHE A 971 16.28 -20.87 29.59
N ARG A 972 15.77 -22.10 29.45
CA ARG A 972 15.72 -23.10 30.53
C ARG A 972 16.51 -24.34 30.17
N LEU A 973 17.38 -24.79 31.09
CA LEU A 973 18.20 -25.99 30.98
C LEU A 973 18.08 -26.83 32.26
N ASP A 974 17.39 -27.96 32.15
CA ASP A 974 17.10 -28.86 33.26
C ASP A 974 17.82 -30.21 33.05
N PHE A 975 18.45 -30.69 34.13
CA PHE A 975 19.05 -32.01 34.24
C PHE A 975 18.13 -32.85 35.14
N GLU A 976 17.24 -33.65 34.53
CA GLU A 976 16.27 -34.49 35.25
C GLU A 976 17.00 -35.68 35.91
N ASP A 977 17.43 -35.51 37.17
CA ASP A 977 18.22 -36.47 37.97
C ASP A 977 19.55 -36.98 37.35
N SER A 978 19.91 -36.51 36.15
CA SER A 978 21.09 -36.92 35.40
C SER A 978 22.33 -36.06 35.72
N ASP A 979 23.53 -36.65 35.60
CA ASP A 979 24.79 -35.90 35.68
C ASP A 979 25.00 -35.10 34.39
N GLY A 980 24.77 -33.79 34.48
CA GLY A 980 24.91 -32.85 33.36
C GLY A 980 26.34 -32.45 33.02
N SER A 981 27.34 -32.90 33.79
CA SER A 981 28.74 -32.42 33.68
C SER A 981 29.35 -32.68 32.28
N ASP A 982 29.17 -33.88 31.74
CA ASP A 982 29.64 -34.26 30.40
C ASP A 982 28.96 -33.42 29.31
N PHE A 983 27.65 -33.17 29.42
CA PHE A 983 26.96 -32.28 28.50
C PHE A 983 27.49 -30.84 28.57
N LEU A 984 27.76 -30.32 29.78
CA LEU A 984 28.28 -28.96 29.97
C LEU A 984 29.71 -28.79 29.45
N GLU A 985 30.54 -29.84 29.41
CA GLU A 985 31.86 -29.80 28.76
C GLU A 985 31.71 -29.59 27.25
N VAL A 986 30.88 -30.40 26.60
CA VAL A 986 30.62 -30.26 25.16
C VAL A 986 29.94 -28.92 24.85
N PHE A 987 29.05 -28.45 25.72
CA PHE A 987 28.41 -27.13 25.62
C PHE A 987 29.44 -26.00 25.66
N GLU A 988 30.32 -26.00 26.67
CA GLU A 988 31.35 -24.98 26.83
C GLU A 988 32.28 -24.92 25.62
N ASP A 989 32.78 -26.07 25.16
CA ASP A 989 33.66 -26.17 24.00
C ASP A 989 32.98 -25.69 22.72
N THR A 990 31.70 -26.03 22.52
CA THR A 990 30.94 -25.61 21.33
C THR A 990 30.78 -24.09 21.28
N PHE A 991 30.33 -23.47 22.37
CA PHE A 991 30.07 -22.02 22.40
C PHE A 991 31.37 -21.20 22.42
N ARG A 992 32.45 -21.74 22.99
CA ARG A 992 33.80 -21.15 22.91
C ARG A 992 34.31 -21.09 21.47
N ASN A 993 34.07 -22.14 20.67
CA ASN A 993 34.53 -22.21 19.28
C ASN A 993 33.74 -21.32 18.31
N VAL A 994 32.43 -21.14 18.53
CA VAL A 994 31.56 -20.41 17.58
C VAL A 994 31.45 -18.91 17.87
N SER A 995 31.95 -18.43 19.02
CA SER A 995 31.93 -17.01 19.42
C SER A 995 30.52 -16.38 19.46
N ILE A 996 29.49 -17.19 19.71
CA ILE A 996 28.10 -16.74 19.91
C ILE A 996 27.80 -16.75 21.41
N LYS A 997 27.11 -15.72 21.90
CA LYS A 997 26.56 -15.68 23.27
C LYS A 997 25.04 -15.82 23.23
N ILE A 998 24.48 -16.59 24.15
CA ILE A 998 23.03 -16.75 24.29
C ILE A 998 22.46 -15.45 24.84
N LYS A 999 21.59 -14.79 24.07
CA LYS A 999 20.88 -13.58 24.50
C LYS A 999 19.55 -13.97 25.13
N THR A 1000 19.39 -13.80 26.43
CA THR A 1000 18.16 -14.10 27.14
C THR A 1000 17.92 -13.11 28.27
N ASP A 1001 16.65 -12.78 28.53
CA ASP A 1001 16.21 -11.96 29.64
C ASP A 1001 16.17 -12.75 30.96
N LYS A 1002 15.86 -14.05 30.89
CA LYS A 1002 15.72 -14.93 32.05
C LYS A 1002 16.37 -16.29 31.82
N LEU A 1003 17.33 -16.63 32.67
CA LEU A 1003 17.96 -17.95 32.72
C LEU A 1003 17.32 -18.77 33.84
N ILE A 1004 16.86 -19.98 33.52
CA ILE A 1004 16.46 -20.98 34.52
C ILE A 1004 17.34 -22.20 34.33
N THR A 1005 17.95 -22.72 35.39
CA THR A 1005 18.72 -23.96 35.27
C THR A 1005 18.78 -24.74 36.57
N THR A 1006 18.82 -26.05 36.44
CA THR A 1006 19.17 -26.93 37.56
C THR A 1006 20.68 -27.04 37.70
N VAL A 1007 21.20 -27.08 38.93
CA VAL A 1007 22.64 -27.17 39.21
C VAL A 1007 22.97 -28.29 40.19
N GLN A 1008 24.20 -28.80 40.14
CA GLN A 1008 24.75 -29.74 41.13
C GLN A 1008 25.96 -29.16 41.85
N ASN A 1009 26.75 -28.35 41.17
CA ASN A 1009 27.93 -27.72 41.75
C ASN A 1009 28.21 -26.36 41.08
N GLN A 1010 29.16 -25.63 41.65
CA GLN A 1010 29.55 -24.31 41.13
C GLN A 1010 30.18 -24.37 39.73
N GLY A 1011 30.89 -25.45 39.42
CA GLY A 1011 31.54 -25.68 38.12
C GLY A 1011 30.54 -25.69 36.97
N ASP A 1012 29.33 -26.19 37.19
CA ASP A 1012 28.25 -26.19 36.18
C ASP A 1012 27.90 -24.75 35.75
N LEU A 1013 27.78 -23.85 36.73
CA LEU A 1013 27.50 -22.43 36.49
C LEU A 1013 28.67 -21.72 35.81
N LEU A 1014 29.91 -22.08 36.15
CA LEU A 1014 31.11 -21.54 35.51
C LEU A 1014 31.23 -21.98 34.03
N LYS A 1015 30.68 -23.14 33.66
CA LYS A 1015 30.59 -23.59 32.26
C LYS A 1015 29.42 -22.95 31.51
N LEU A 1016 28.32 -22.65 32.18
CA LEU A 1016 27.08 -22.13 31.57
C LEU A 1016 27.05 -20.59 31.46
N LEU A 1017 27.18 -19.87 32.58
CA LEU A 1017 26.95 -18.42 32.66
C LEU A 1017 27.84 -17.60 31.72
N PRO A 1018 29.15 -17.89 31.57
CA PRO A 1018 29.99 -17.14 30.64
C PRO A 1018 29.50 -17.19 29.19
N ASN A 1019 28.71 -18.20 28.80
CA ASN A 1019 28.16 -18.35 27.46
C ASN A 1019 26.84 -17.59 27.25
N VAL A 1020 26.32 -16.94 28.29
CA VAL A 1020 25.15 -16.04 28.25
C VAL A 1020 25.60 -14.58 28.17
N SER A 1021 24.87 -13.76 27.42
CA SER A 1021 25.14 -12.33 27.25
C SER A 1021 24.73 -11.55 28.51
N ALA A 1022 25.71 -10.95 29.21
CA ALA A 1022 25.47 -10.19 30.45
C ALA A 1022 24.49 -9.01 30.24
N SER A 1023 24.62 -8.29 29.13
CA SER A 1023 23.80 -7.11 28.83
C SER A 1023 22.32 -7.39 28.56
N SER A 1024 21.96 -8.65 28.28
CA SER A 1024 20.55 -9.04 28.09
C SER A 1024 19.95 -9.69 29.33
N LEU A 1025 20.77 -10.28 30.20
CA LEU A 1025 20.33 -11.12 31.30
C LEU A 1025 19.81 -10.28 32.47
N LYS A 1026 18.51 -10.37 32.74
CA LYS A 1026 17.86 -9.66 33.85
C LYS A 1026 17.61 -10.57 35.04
N SER A 1027 17.27 -11.84 34.82
CA SER A 1027 16.86 -12.75 35.88
C SER A 1027 17.61 -14.07 35.84
N ILE A 1028 18.12 -14.51 36.99
CA ILE A 1028 18.78 -15.81 37.19
C ILE A 1028 17.98 -16.64 38.19
N ASN A 1029 17.47 -17.79 37.75
CA ASN A 1029 16.77 -18.75 38.59
C ASN A 1029 17.54 -20.06 38.63
N LEU A 1030 17.94 -20.48 39.83
CA LEU A 1030 18.67 -21.73 40.05
C LEU A 1030 17.80 -22.70 40.84
N GLU A 1031 17.76 -23.95 40.40
CA GLU A 1031 17.01 -25.05 41.02
C GLU A 1031 17.98 -26.20 41.36
N SER A 1032 17.71 -26.97 42.41
CA SER A 1032 18.44 -28.23 42.65
C SER A 1032 17.95 -29.31 41.69
N SER A 1033 18.89 -30.00 41.01
CA SER A 1033 18.57 -31.07 40.05
C SER A 1033 17.84 -32.28 40.66
N THR A 1034 18.10 -32.58 41.94
CA THR A 1034 17.55 -33.76 42.64
C THR A 1034 16.25 -33.46 43.40
N GLY A 1035 15.76 -32.21 43.35
CA GLY A 1035 14.65 -31.73 44.17
C GLY A 1035 14.94 -31.65 45.68
N GLU A 1036 16.08 -32.20 46.15
CA GLU A 1036 16.55 -32.10 47.53
C GLU A 1036 17.40 -30.84 47.75
N ALA A 1037 17.57 -30.44 49.02
CA ALA A 1037 18.32 -29.24 49.38
C ALA A 1037 19.83 -29.38 49.10
N LEU A 1038 20.32 -28.77 48.02
CA LEU A 1038 21.73 -28.78 47.62
C LEU A 1038 22.55 -27.74 48.39
N MET A 1039 23.74 -28.10 48.87
CA MET A 1039 24.72 -27.12 49.36
C MET A 1039 25.58 -26.61 48.20
N LEU A 1040 25.56 -25.31 47.93
CA LEU A 1040 26.23 -24.71 46.77
C LEU A 1040 27.19 -23.58 47.17
N ASP A 1041 28.43 -23.63 46.69
CA ASP A 1041 29.35 -22.50 46.74
C ASP A 1041 29.18 -21.61 45.51
N ILE A 1042 29.19 -20.29 45.68
CA ILE A 1042 29.03 -19.29 44.62
C ILE A 1042 30.12 -18.21 44.66
N ASP A 1043 31.17 -18.37 45.47
CA ASP A 1043 32.28 -17.41 45.61
C ASP A 1043 32.95 -16.98 44.28
N GLN A 1044 33.16 -17.91 43.34
CA GLN A 1044 33.69 -17.66 42.00
C GLN A 1044 32.61 -17.17 41.04
N VAL A 1045 31.39 -17.73 41.13
CA VAL A 1045 30.26 -17.37 40.26
C VAL A 1045 29.82 -15.92 40.49
N SER A 1046 29.87 -15.42 41.73
CA SER A 1046 29.52 -14.05 42.08
C SER A 1046 30.44 -12.99 41.44
N GLN A 1047 31.61 -13.41 40.96
CA GLN A 1047 32.57 -12.54 40.28
C GLN A 1047 32.28 -12.37 38.78
N LEU A 1048 31.37 -13.17 38.21
CA LEU A 1048 31.02 -13.09 36.80
C LEU A 1048 30.25 -11.81 36.47
N GLU A 1049 30.48 -11.26 35.27
CA GLU A 1049 29.78 -10.08 34.79
C GLU A 1049 28.26 -10.31 34.69
N GLN A 1050 27.85 -11.50 34.25
CA GLN A 1050 26.45 -11.93 34.14
C GLN A 1050 25.75 -11.88 35.50
N TRP A 1051 26.43 -12.28 36.57
CA TRP A 1051 25.90 -12.22 37.93
C TRP A 1051 25.73 -10.76 38.39
N ARG A 1052 26.74 -9.93 38.15
CA ARG A 1052 26.80 -8.53 38.59
C ARG A 1052 25.89 -7.57 37.82
N GLN A 1053 25.42 -7.95 36.64
CA GLN A 1053 24.50 -7.12 35.83
C GLN A 1053 23.03 -7.53 35.96
N ALA A 1054 22.75 -8.76 36.39
CA ALA A 1054 21.38 -9.23 36.54
C ALA A 1054 20.64 -8.44 37.64
N GLU A 1055 19.34 -8.27 37.44
CA GLU A 1055 18.42 -7.50 38.28
C GLU A 1055 17.69 -8.38 39.28
N GLU A 1056 17.43 -9.65 38.95
CA GLU A 1056 16.70 -10.59 39.79
C GLU A 1056 17.44 -11.91 39.99
N LEU A 1057 17.43 -12.42 41.22
CA LEU A 1057 18.00 -13.72 41.60
C LEU A 1057 16.98 -14.56 42.37
N LYS A 1058 16.77 -15.81 41.96
CA LYS A 1058 15.95 -16.76 42.70
C LYS A 1058 16.69 -18.09 42.84
N MET A 1059 16.72 -18.65 44.04
CA MET A 1059 17.27 -19.96 44.30
C MET A 1059 16.22 -20.84 44.98
N GLU A 1060 15.87 -21.96 44.36
CA GLU A 1060 14.92 -22.94 44.89
C GLU A 1060 15.64 -24.23 45.25
N ASN A 1061 15.38 -24.75 46.45
CA ASN A 1061 16.02 -25.97 46.98
C ASN A 1061 17.57 -25.92 47.00
N ILE A 1062 18.17 -24.73 47.06
CA ILE A 1062 19.62 -24.53 47.16
C ILE A 1062 19.94 -23.76 48.45
N VAL A 1063 20.99 -24.19 49.14
CA VAL A 1063 21.52 -23.56 50.35
C VAL A 1063 22.95 -23.13 50.06
N VAL A 1064 23.18 -21.83 50.07
CA VAL A 1064 24.48 -21.25 49.74
C VAL A 1064 25.43 -21.35 50.92
N SER A 1065 26.59 -21.98 50.72
CA SER A 1065 27.65 -22.12 51.74
C SER A 1065 28.59 -20.91 51.80
N THR A 1066 28.68 -20.13 50.73
CA THR A 1066 29.44 -18.88 50.67
C THR A 1066 28.95 -17.91 51.75
N ALA A 1067 29.85 -17.16 52.38
CA ALA A 1067 29.44 -16.11 53.30
C ALA A 1067 28.70 -14.98 52.55
N VAL A 1068 27.59 -14.49 53.10
CA VAL A 1068 26.72 -13.46 52.46
C VAL A 1068 27.50 -12.24 51.97
N ARG A 1069 28.55 -11.84 52.70
CA ARG A 1069 29.42 -10.70 52.37
C ARG A 1069 30.18 -10.88 51.05
N ASN A 1070 30.41 -12.11 50.61
CA ASN A 1070 31.20 -12.45 49.42
C ASN A 1070 30.32 -12.81 48.21
N MET A 1071 28.99 -12.76 48.34
CA MET A 1071 28.07 -13.18 47.28
C MET A 1071 27.79 -12.10 46.23
N GLU A 1072 28.19 -10.84 46.48
CA GLU A 1072 27.90 -9.70 45.60
C GLU A 1072 26.41 -9.66 45.21
N ILE A 1073 25.48 -9.67 46.18
CA ILE A 1073 24.02 -9.73 45.92
C ILE A 1073 23.28 -8.41 46.12
N MET A 1074 24.00 -7.32 46.40
CA MET A 1074 23.39 -6.05 46.82
C MET A 1074 22.84 -5.22 45.66
N HIS A 1075 23.31 -5.48 44.44
CA HIS A 1075 22.88 -4.78 43.23
C HIS A 1075 21.54 -5.28 42.68
N PHE A 1076 21.13 -6.51 43.04
CA PHE A 1076 19.85 -7.08 42.61
C PHE A 1076 18.68 -6.22 43.08
N GLU A 1077 17.75 -5.92 42.17
CA GLU A 1077 16.45 -5.34 42.47
C GLU A 1077 15.64 -6.28 43.37
N LYS A 1078 15.65 -7.58 43.02
CA LYS A 1078 14.99 -8.64 43.79
C LYS A 1078 15.88 -9.87 43.97
N ALA A 1079 15.96 -10.40 45.19
CA ALA A 1079 16.67 -11.65 45.43
C ALA A 1079 15.96 -12.53 46.47
N ASP A 1080 15.88 -13.84 46.21
CA ASP A 1080 15.34 -14.85 47.13
C ASP A 1080 16.29 -16.05 47.18
N LEU A 1081 16.91 -16.29 48.34
CA LEU A 1081 17.89 -17.36 48.53
C LEU A 1081 17.89 -17.92 49.96
N VAL A 1082 18.50 -19.10 50.11
CA VAL A 1082 18.75 -19.74 51.41
C VAL A 1082 20.26 -19.82 51.64
N VAL A 1083 20.72 -19.49 52.84
CA VAL A 1083 22.14 -19.57 53.24
C VAL A 1083 22.36 -20.56 54.38
N ASP A 1084 23.57 -21.09 54.53
CA ASP A 1084 23.87 -22.04 55.62
C ASP A 1084 23.74 -21.37 57.00
N GLN A 1085 24.33 -20.18 57.15
CA GLN A 1085 24.40 -19.46 58.43
C GLN A 1085 24.17 -17.96 58.26
N MET A 1086 23.53 -17.33 59.25
CA MET A 1086 23.32 -15.88 59.27
C MET A 1086 23.58 -15.32 60.69
N GLY A 1087 24.45 -14.33 60.82
CA GLY A 1087 24.76 -13.66 62.10
C GLY A 1087 24.23 -12.22 62.21
N SER A 1088 24.22 -11.68 63.44
CA SER A 1088 23.77 -10.30 63.73
C SER A 1088 24.54 -9.23 62.93
N GLU A 1089 25.85 -9.42 62.78
CA GLU A 1089 26.71 -8.49 62.01
C GLU A 1089 26.42 -8.53 60.50
N ASP A 1090 26.10 -9.70 59.94
CA ASP A 1090 25.80 -9.84 58.51
C ASP A 1090 24.53 -9.05 58.16
N VAL A 1091 23.50 -9.11 59.02
CA VAL A 1091 22.26 -8.34 58.84
C VAL A 1091 22.53 -6.84 58.91
N PHE A 1092 23.40 -6.41 59.83
CA PHE A 1092 23.77 -5.01 59.97
C PHE A 1092 24.52 -4.48 58.75
N GLU A 1093 25.44 -5.26 58.19
CA GLU A 1093 26.15 -4.89 56.97
C GLU A 1093 25.21 -4.79 55.76
N LEU A 1094 24.31 -5.77 55.59
CA LEU A 1094 23.28 -5.75 54.55
C LEU A 1094 22.41 -4.50 54.64
N LYS A 1095 21.90 -4.18 55.85
CA LYS A 1095 21.12 -2.96 56.10
C LYS A 1095 21.86 -1.72 55.60
N ASN A 1096 23.12 -1.54 55.98
CA ASN A 1096 23.89 -0.34 55.63
C ASN A 1096 24.17 -0.26 54.13
N LYS A 1097 24.50 -1.39 53.49
CA LYS A 1097 24.72 -1.44 52.03
C LYS A 1097 23.41 -1.16 51.27
N LEU A 1098 22.29 -1.79 51.60
CA LEU A 1098 21.00 -1.59 50.91
C LEU A 1098 20.51 -0.13 50.94
N LEU A 1099 20.80 0.60 52.02
CA LEU A 1099 20.46 2.03 52.12
C LEU A 1099 21.17 2.89 51.06
N THR A 1100 22.24 2.39 50.45
CA THR A 1100 23.01 3.10 49.40
C THR A 1100 22.55 2.75 47.98
N PHE A 1101 21.78 1.68 47.76
CA PHE A 1101 21.36 1.23 46.43
C PHE A 1101 19.96 1.72 46.05
N PRO A 1102 19.82 2.68 45.10
CA PRO A 1102 18.54 3.28 44.76
C PRO A 1102 17.63 2.39 43.90
N THR A 1103 18.13 1.28 43.35
CA THR A 1103 17.36 0.36 42.49
C THR A 1103 16.72 -0.80 43.27
N PHE A 1104 17.18 -1.07 44.49
CA PHE A 1104 16.70 -2.18 45.32
C PHE A 1104 15.20 -2.10 45.64
N LYS A 1105 14.49 -3.23 45.52
CA LYS A 1105 13.08 -3.38 45.91
C LYS A 1105 12.86 -4.42 47.02
N ARG A 1106 13.38 -5.66 46.88
CA ARG A 1106 13.12 -6.73 47.88
C ARG A 1106 14.23 -7.80 47.93
N LEU A 1107 14.77 -8.07 49.12
CA LEU A 1107 15.76 -9.13 49.36
C LEU A 1107 15.22 -10.04 50.46
N GLN A 1108 15.04 -11.32 50.15
CA GLN A 1108 14.59 -12.34 51.08
C GLN A 1108 15.71 -13.37 51.28
N ILE A 1109 16.15 -13.54 52.53
CA ILE A 1109 17.19 -14.50 52.89
C ILE A 1109 16.63 -15.42 53.98
N SER A 1110 16.55 -16.71 53.65
CA SER A 1110 16.29 -17.76 54.63
C SER A 1110 17.61 -18.40 55.06
N PHE A 1111 17.67 -19.00 56.25
CA PHE A 1111 18.91 -19.62 56.73
C PHE A 1111 18.68 -20.90 57.53
N LYS A 1112 19.58 -21.88 57.37
CA LYS A 1112 19.51 -23.14 58.14
C LYS A 1112 19.89 -22.91 59.61
N ASN A 1113 21.01 -22.25 59.84
CA ASN A 1113 21.58 -21.99 61.16
C ASN A 1113 21.50 -20.49 61.50
N SER A 1114 20.90 -20.17 62.63
CA SER A 1114 20.85 -18.79 63.15
C SER A 1114 22.00 -18.57 64.11
N LEU A 1115 22.88 -17.62 63.81
CA LEU A 1115 23.87 -17.07 64.72
C LEU A 1115 23.46 -15.67 65.21
N ILE A 1116 22.25 -15.24 64.88
CA ILE A 1116 21.67 -13.98 65.35
C ILE A 1116 21.46 -14.07 66.86
N ASP A 1117 22.06 -13.14 67.60
CA ASP A 1117 22.12 -13.08 69.04
C ASP A 1117 21.50 -11.77 69.58
N GLY A 1118 21.61 -11.55 70.90
CA GLY A 1118 21.06 -10.36 71.57
C GLY A 1118 21.63 -9.02 71.06
N THR A 1119 22.74 -9.02 70.33
CA THR A 1119 23.33 -7.80 69.75
C THR A 1119 22.53 -7.28 68.54
N PHE A 1120 21.72 -8.14 67.90
CA PHE A 1120 20.89 -7.78 66.75
C PHE A 1120 20.05 -6.51 66.98
N TYR A 1121 19.30 -6.47 68.08
CA TYR A 1121 18.44 -5.32 68.40
C TYR A 1121 19.24 -4.04 68.67
N GLN A 1122 20.46 -4.17 69.20
CA GLN A 1122 21.35 -3.02 69.41
C GLN A 1122 21.89 -2.48 68.08
N LEU A 1123 22.28 -3.38 67.16
CA LEU A 1123 22.79 -3.02 65.83
C LEU A 1123 21.69 -2.42 64.92
N MET A 1124 20.44 -2.87 65.06
CA MET A 1124 19.33 -2.33 64.28
C MET A 1124 18.96 -0.89 64.70
N GLY A 1125 19.23 -0.52 65.96
CA GLY A 1125 18.93 0.80 66.50
C GLY A 1125 17.43 1.06 66.70
N ALA A 1126 17.08 2.29 67.08
CA ALA A 1126 15.67 2.67 67.23
C ALA A 1126 14.93 2.70 65.88
N PRO A 1127 13.63 2.31 65.85
CA PRO A 1127 12.81 2.40 64.65
C PRO A 1127 12.77 3.83 64.09
N PHE A 1128 12.61 3.94 62.77
CA PHE A 1128 12.49 5.23 62.10
C PHE A 1128 11.25 6.00 62.58
N THR A 1129 11.45 7.20 63.12
CA THR A 1129 10.39 8.19 63.42
C THR A 1129 10.30 9.23 62.32
N MET A 1130 9.10 9.45 61.76
CA MET A 1130 8.81 10.34 60.63
C MET A 1130 9.57 11.69 60.69
N THR A 1131 10.40 11.94 59.66
CA THR A 1131 10.92 13.28 59.33
C THR A 1131 10.58 13.61 57.87
N ILE A 1132 10.10 14.82 57.62
CA ILE A 1132 9.31 15.30 56.46
C ILE A 1132 10.07 15.29 55.09
N HIS A 1133 11.27 14.72 55.01
CA HIS A 1133 12.19 14.94 53.87
C HIS A 1133 12.68 13.69 53.11
N LYS A 1134 12.07 12.49 53.29
CA LYS A 1134 12.44 11.28 52.52
C LYS A 1134 11.21 10.56 51.95
N ASN A 1135 11.27 10.12 50.68
CA ASN A 1135 10.14 9.48 49.99
C ASN A 1135 10.01 7.97 50.28
N PHE A 1136 11.09 7.30 50.70
CA PHE A 1136 11.12 5.84 50.89
C PHE A 1136 11.80 5.46 52.22
N ALA A 1137 11.42 4.31 52.76
CA ALA A 1137 12.01 3.68 53.94
C ALA A 1137 12.44 2.22 53.64
N LEU A 1138 13.41 1.72 54.40
CA LEU A 1138 13.82 0.32 54.40
C LEU A 1138 13.03 -0.43 55.48
N HIS A 1139 12.15 -1.32 55.06
CA HIS A 1139 11.43 -2.23 55.93
C HIS A 1139 12.24 -3.53 56.10
N ILE A 1140 12.44 -3.98 57.34
CA ILE A 1140 13.15 -5.22 57.66
C ILE A 1140 12.23 -6.08 58.52
N LEU A 1141 11.79 -7.21 57.96
CA LEU A 1141 10.94 -8.19 58.63
C LEU A 1141 11.79 -9.41 58.99
N PHE A 1142 12.04 -9.61 60.28
CA PHE A 1142 12.72 -10.80 60.79
C PHE A 1142 11.69 -11.76 61.41
N LEU A 1143 11.59 -12.96 60.84
CA LEU A 1143 10.73 -14.04 61.35
C LEU A 1143 11.61 -15.16 61.92
N SER A 1144 11.84 -15.12 63.23
CA SER A 1144 12.70 -16.09 63.92
C SER A 1144 12.19 -17.53 63.81
N THR A 1145 10.87 -17.74 63.88
CA THR A 1145 10.24 -19.08 63.75
C THR A 1145 10.39 -19.67 62.35
N ARG A 1146 10.42 -18.83 61.32
CA ARG A 1146 10.62 -19.23 59.92
C ARG A 1146 12.08 -19.18 59.46
N LYS A 1147 13.00 -18.76 60.35
CA LYS A 1147 14.43 -18.55 60.07
C LYS A 1147 14.65 -17.76 58.76
N SER A 1148 13.93 -16.65 58.63
CA SER A 1148 13.96 -15.82 57.43
C SER A 1148 13.99 -14.34 57.75
N ILE A 1149 14.73 -13.56 56.98
CA ILE A 1149 14.74 -12.09 57.02
C ILE A 1149 14.39 -11.55 55.63
N THR A 1150 13.45 -10.61 55.59
CA THR A 1150 13.05 -9.91 54.37
C THR A 1150 13.34 -8.43 54.51
N PHE A 1151 14.12 -7.89 53.59
CA PHE A 1151 14.33 -6.47 53.39
C PHE A 1151 13.43 -6.01 52.24
N SER A 1152 12.69 -4.93 52.42
CA SER A 1152 11.82 -4.35 51.39
C SER A 1152 11.96 -2.84 51.38
N ARG A 1153 12.03 -2.25 50.20
CA ARG A 1153 11.91 -0.80 50.06
C ARG A 1153 10.44 -0.43 49.95
N VAL A 1154 9.97 0.41 50.87
CA VAL A 1154 8.57 0.83 50.95
C VAL A 1154 8.46 2.34 50.86
N GLU A 1155 7.35 2.84 50.33
CA GLU A 1155 7.06 4.28 50.39
C GLU A 1155 6.82 4.71 51.84
N ILE A 1156 7.26 5.92 52.19
CA ILE A 1156 7.11 6.40 53.57
C ILE A 1156 5.63 6.53 53.98
N SER A 1157 4.73 6.68 53.00
CA SER A 1157 3.27 6.77 53.17
C SER A 1157 2.64 5.51 53.76
N VAL A 1158 3.25 4.35 53.56
CA VAL A 1158 2.76 3.05 54.08
C VAL A 1158 3.44 2.64 55.39
N VAL A 1159 4.38 3.44 55.90
CA VAL A 1159 5.06 3.16 57.17
C VAL A 1159 4.17 3.62 58.33
N PRO A 1160 3.84 2.74 59.30
CA PRO A 1160 3.06 3.12 60.47
C PRO A 1160 3.71 4.26 61.27
N ALA A 1161 2.91 5.14 61.87
CA ALA A 1161 3.39 6.33 62.58
C ALA A 1161 4.35 6.03 63.76
N ASN A 1162 4.27 4.83 64.34
CA ASN A 1162 5.17 4.33 65.39
C ASN A 1162 6.33 3.48 64.85
N GLY A 1163 6.46 3.33 63.53
CA GLY A 1163 7.51 2.54 62.88
C GLY A 1163 7.32 1.01 62.95
N PHE A 1164 6.22 0.52 63.51
CA PHE A 1164 5.91 -0.91 63.63
C PHE A 1164 4.61 -1.26 62.91
N GLU A 1165 4.63 -2.30 62.06
CA GLU A 1165 3.37 -2.95 61.66
C GLU A 1165 2.74 -3.59 62.91
N GLU A 1166 1.56 -3.11 63.31
CA GLU A 1166 0.68 -3.85 64.22
C GLU A 1166 0.10 -5.06 63.46
N ASN A 1167 0.89 -6.12 63.28
CA ASN A 1167 0.35 -7.40 62.84
C ASN A 1167 0.19 -8.35 64.01
N ARG A 1168 -1.07 -8.79 64.15
CA ARG A 1168 -1.55 -9.82 65.05
C ARG A 1168 -0.60 -11.02 65.03
N VAL A 1169 -0.15 -11.36 66.23
CA VAL A 1169 0.31 -12.68 66.60
C VAL A 1169 -0.75 -13.70 66.18
N GLU A 1170 -0.45 -14.55 65.20
CA GLU A 1170 -0.89 -15.94 65.23
C GLU A 1170 0.35 -16.81 65.34
N ASN A 1171 0.25 -17.76 66.28
CA ASN A 1171 1.30 -18.67 66.76
C ASN A 1171 2.04 -19.45 65.67
#